data_AF-A0A7C5PST3-F1
#
_entry.id   AF-A0A7C5PST3-F1
#
_cell.length_a   1.000
_cell.length_b   1.000
_cell.length_c   1.000
_cell.angle_alpha   90.00
_cell.angle_beta   90.00
_cell.angle_gamma   90.00
#
_symmetry.space_group_name_H-M   'P 1'
#
loop_
_entity.id
_entity.type
_entity.pdbx_description
1 polymer ?
#
loop_
_entity_poly.entity_id
_entity_poly.type
_entity_poly.pdbx_seq_one_letter_code
_entity_poly.pdbx_strand_id
1 'polypeptide(L)'
;MGKRLRSKRPHPGRMGVLLGGALLLLAACGGGGGGGTGGNVGGSSSGGGIGDLSLLSYSPGAEAVQVDVDATLEFTFDGVIDEDALNEEEFSLTKDGGSPIPGSFSLSNGGKTVRFQPSSPMDKATDYVFTLAPTICDQSFRTLDKTVTIPFRTFDDIPPKVASSSVAQNATGVSRTGTIRVSFDEILGASTLTTDTVTLKDNWGTSIPIDILQDKKDVLVTPIPDLAGSKLFTLKFRGGQGGVKDRAGNPLESSWVLRFTSAVDNSSPSLLSSDPENNAVNVSPAARLSFTFDESMDPGSYEPTGLTLTDSGLNPVSFTLGANASQRSIHLYPTEPLQPGETYTVTFSAGVNGLTDVSGNNLSQDLSRSFTVGSDSTAPSVTSSIPSAQADKVSPNVVIEVWFNEPLKSSTVNSSTISLLEGGVKQSFSAALDATKAKLTVTPSSLLDQNSDYILRLKGGFDGIQDEAGNPLGGDVDISFRTSSSAVLPSFIVSPDDGAVGVPVTSKITILANEAVDPATVDNSRITLKNHLGQSISGSLSVSRGKRAIIFTPSSNLPSGGNLTLRIQGGSQGLRLASGNWLTKDATYQYRVGYTGDTNPPDLTLTLNGIESNRNKGLVVPTSGFTLDITAWDSYDAALDWTSLDLKLSGPASVPSSDELFVLGSFTGGTCSIRLPSEDALDPGSYTIEATIKDTSGNESSKASLQFSVISPSTEVRPFERTQIVWVQFDLDREGKGKGDGTADFDQDLFDYGLMTKGDPIGRNAFMRKVVMDGVLAATNKAYLRAADSSSKGVDSVHIRLVTRKPCRAPHMKMSVGGKDPDGKEKRGYGDESTGILGRALYDYQNSTPNENNSGTSPGLGVFPGELFLYQAKQYIDLYPYFITTFGRTFKGLSPHMGGTPAGKDSRDKKVLADDFDYSKASPSEKARYDEIMNAADDFATVVGVILAHEIGHSLGLVAEGTPSKGLHGDSSLHNMSAGLKDIMSAVISYESLVSYEFKFRALNRSYLQERTLVK
;
A
#
# COMPACT_ATOMS: atom_id res chain seq x y z
N MET A 1 -21.34 -59.65 -26.86
CA MET A 1 -20.24 -60.11 -25.98
C MET A 1 -20.06 -59.06 -24.88
N GLY A 2 -19.90 -59.32 -23.58
CA GLY A 2 -20.07 -60.56 -22.80
C GLY A 2 -19.35 -60.49 -21.43
N LYS A 3 -20.10 -60.29 -20.33
CA LYS A 3 -19.77 -60.59 -18.88
C LYS A 3 -18.44 -60.05 -18.27
N ARG A 4 -18.28 -59.75 -16.96
CA ARG A 4 -19.14 -59.39 -15.80
C ARG A 4 -18.20 -59.02 -14.61
N LEU A 5 -18.64 -58.10 -13.73
CA LEU A 5 -18.38 -58.02 -12.25
C LEU A 5 -16.97 -57.74 -11.65
N ARG A 6 -16.91 -56.65 -10.83
CA ARG A 6 -16.61 -56.52 -9.36
C ARG A 6 -15.65 -57.58 -8.70
N SER A 7 -14.83 -57.31 -7.66
CA SER A 7 -15.06 -56.44 -6.47
C SER A 7 -13.85 -56.27 -5.49
N LYS A 8 -13.87 -55.20 -4.66
CA LYS A 8 -13.47 -55.04 -3.22
C LYS A 8 -11.99 -55.07 -2.70
N ARG A 9 -11.67 -53.93 -2.03
CA ARG A 9 -10.86 -53.60 -0.81
C ARG A 9 -10.56 -54.73 0.22
N PRO A 10 -9.47 -54.67 1.05
CA PRO A 10 -9.32 -53.69 2.16
C PRO A 10 -7.92 -53.09 2.50
N HIS A 11 -7.96 -52.14 3.44
CA HIS A 11 -6.88 -51.45 4.21
C HIS A 11 -6.10 -52.40 5.16
N PRO A 12 -5.04 -51.97 5.92
CA PRO A 12 -4.65 -50.59 6.33
C PRO A 12 -3.14 -50.24 6.29
N GLY A 13 -2.77 -49.00 6.70
CA GLY A 13 -1.48 -48.78 7.37
C GLY A 13 -0.65 -47.52 7.03
N ARG A 14 -0.88 -46.44 7.80
CA ARG A 14 0.05 -45.37 8.26
C ARG A 14 1.05 -44.66 7.30
N MET A 15 1.01 -43.32 7.44
CA MET A 15 1.97 -42.30 7.00
C MET A 15 3.45 -42.62 7.21
N GLY A 16 4.27 -42.06 6.32
CA GLY A 16 5.72 -41.89 6.46
C GLY A 16 6.25 -40.95 5.37
N VAL A 17 5.98 -39.65 5.49
CA VAL A 17 6.53 -38.63 4.57
C VAL A 17 7.92 -38.25 5.04
N LEU A 18 8.91 -38.31 4.14
CA LEU A 18 10.26 -37.81 4.36
C LEU A 18 10.68 -37.04 3.11
N LEU A 19 10.76 -35.71 3.22
CA LEU A 19 11.29 -34.84 2.17
C LEU A 19 12.81 -35.02 2.09
N GLY A 20 13.32 -35.18 0.88
CA GLY A 20 14.74 -35.05 0.55
C GLY A 20 14.86 -34.30 -0.77
N GLY A 21 15.26 -33.03 -0.73
CA GLY A 21 15.44 -32.21 -1.92
C GLY A 21 16.68 -32.62 -2.71
N ALA A 22 16.58 -32.62 -4.05
CA ALA A 22 17.69 -32.92 -4.95
C ALA A 22 18.11 -31.66 -5.71
N LEU A 23 19.32 -31.17 -5.43
CA LEU A 23 20.03 -30.22 -6.29
C LEU A 23 20.43 -30.91 -7.60
N LEU A 24 20.21 -30.27 -8.74
CA LEU A 24 20.63 -30.76 -10.06
C LEU A 24 21.65 -29.81 -10.69
N LEU A 25 22.91 -30.22 -10.65
CA LEU A 25 24.01 -29.61 -11.40
C LEU A 25 23.97 -30.09 -12.86
N LEU A 26 24.10 -29.18 -13.82
CA LEU A 26 24.40 -29.50 -15.21
C LEU A 26 25.59 -28.67 -15.70
N ALA A 27 26.56 -29.36 -16.30
CA ALA A 27 27.90 -28.85 -16.56
C ALA A 27 28.04 -28.16 -17.93
N ALA A 28 28.92 -27.17 -17.99
CA ALA A 28 29.38 -26.59 -19.25
C ALA A 28 30.31 -27.56 -20.01
N CYS A 29 30.24 -27.54 -21.34
CA CYS A 29 31.20 -28.19 -22.22
C CYS A 29 31.87 -27.12 -23.10
N GLY A 30 33.19 -27.03 -23.07
CA GLY A 30 33.96 -26.08 -23.86
C GLY A 30 34.40 -26.65 -25.21
N GLY A 31 34.61 -25.77 -26.19
CA GLY A 31 35.21 -26.10 -27.48
C GLY A 31 36.00 -24.91 -28.01
N GLY A 32 37.34 -24.96 -27.91
CA GLY A 32 38.23 -23.91 -28.38
C GLY A 32 38.77 -24.17 -29.79
N GLY A 33 39.10 -23.10 -30.51
CA GLY A 33 39.82 -23.15 -31.78
C GLY A 33 40.53 -21.81 -32.01
N GLY A 34 41.86 -21.82 -32.03
CA GLY A 34 42.68 -20.60 -32.09
C GLY A 34 43.47 -20.47 -33.40
N GLY A 35 43.83 -19.22 -33.72
CA GLY A 35 44.73 -18.86 -34.80
C GLY A 35 44.72 -17.34 -34.95
N GLY A 36 45.85 -16.67 -34.72
CA GLY A 36 45.90 -15.20 -34.66
C GLY A 36 47.11 -14.62 -35.39
N THR A 37 47.13 -13.29 -35.51
CA THR A 37 48.35 -12.46 -35.55
C THR A 37 47.97 -10.99 -35.31
N GLY A 38 48.81 -10.25 -34.57
CA GLY A 38 48.46 -8.99 -33.90
C GLY A 38 48.18 -7.75 -34.76
N GLY A 39 47.63 -6.72 -34.11
CA GLY A 39 47.36 -5.43 -34.75
C GLY A 39 46.61 -4.40 -33.90
N ASN A 40 47.29 -3.80 -32.93
CA ASN A 40 47.01 -2.47 -32.33
C ASN A 40 45.75 -2.25 -31.45
N VAL A 41 45.87 -1.24 -30.58
CA VAL A 41 44.89 -0.87 -29.54
C VAL A 41 43.75 -0.04 -30.13
N GLY A 42 42.51 -0.44 -29.84
CA GLY A 42 41.30 0.34 -30.07
C GLY A 42 40.19 -0.14 -29.14
N GLY A 43 39.90 0.62 -28.08
CA GLY A 43 38.82 0.29 -27.15
C GLY A 43 37.47 0.53 -27.81
N SER A 44 36.83 -0.53 -28.31
CA SER A 44 35.45 -0.48 -28.78
C SER A 44 34.51 -0.33 -27.58
N SER A 45 33.63 0.66 -27.61
CA SER A 45 32.50 0.76 -26.71
C SER A 45 31.63 -0.51 -26.82
N SER A 46 31.53 -1.26 -25.73
CA SER A 46 30.57 -2.36 -25.61
C SER A 46 29.19 -1.77 -25.28
N GLY A 47 28.19 -2.07 -26.13
CA GLY A 47 26.86 -1.47 -26.02
C GLY A 47 26.19 -1.73 -24.67
N GLY A 48 25.59 -0.69 -24.10
CA GLY A 48 24.81 -0.79 -22.87
C GLY A 48 23.41 -1.34 -23.13
N GLY A 49 22.93 -2.17 -22.22
CA GLY A 49 21.52 -2.53 -22.09
C GLY A 49 20.62 -1.34 -21.75
N ILE A 50 19.33 -1.55 -22.03
CA ILE A 50 18.26 -0.56 -21.96
C ILE A 50 17.40 -0.78 -20.70
N GLY A 51 16.80 0.30 -20.20
CA GLY A 51 15.90 0.28 -19.04
C GLY A 51 16.60 0.54 -17.70
N ASP A 52 15.90 0.20 -16.62
CA ASP A 52 16.41 0.26 -15.25
C ASP A 52 17.00 -1.10 -14.83
N LEU A 53 17.86 -1.09 -13.82
CA LEU A 53 18.44 -2.28 -13.21
C LEU A 53 17.41 -2.92 -12.26
N SER A 54 17.28 -4.25 -12.29
CA SER A 54 16.33 -4.97 -11.44
C SER A 54 17.02 -5.91 -10.47
N LEU A 55 16.67 -5.84 -9.18
CA LEU A 55 17.04 -6.84 -8.18
C LEU A 55 16.11 -8.06 -8.32
N LEU A 56 16.68 -9.22 -8.66
CA LEU A 56 15.94 -10.46 -8.91
C LEU A 56 15.79 -11.32 -7.65
N SER A 57 16.83 -11.37 -6.82
CA SER A 57 16.83 -12.12 -5.56
C SER A 57 17.91 -11.62 -4.61
N TYR A 58 17.75 -11.93 -3.32
CA TYR A 58 18.71 -11.61 -2.28
C TYR A 58 18.72 -12.69 -1.20
N SER A 59 19.87 -12.86 -0.53
CA SER A 59 20.07 -13.78 0.59
C SER A 59 20.95 -13.10 1.65
N PRO A 60 20.57 -13.09 2.94
CA PRO A 60 19.37 -13.70 3.53
C PRO A 60 18.08 -13.02 3.05
N GLY A 61 16.95 -13.73 3.17
CA GLY A 61 15.63 -13.15 2.90
C GLY A 61 15.23 -12.09 3.94
N ALA A 62 14.25 -11.25 3.61
CA ALA A 62 13.73 -10.26 4.54
C ALA A 62 13.06 -10.95 5.74
N GLU A 63 13.29 -10.41 6.94
CA GLU A 63 12.88 -10.99 8.24
C GLU A 63 13.45 -12.39 8.51
N ALA A 64 14.50 -12.81 7.80
CA ALA A 64 15.17 -14.07 8.09
C ALA A 64 15.85 -14.04 9.47
N VAL A 65 15.76 -15.16 10.19
CA VAL A 65 16.41 -15.39 11.49
C VAL A 65 17.46 -16.49 11.35
N GLN A 66 18.36 -16.60 12.33
CA GLN A 66 19.47 -17.57 12.34
C GLN A 66 20.41 -17.43 11.13
N VAL A 67 20.59 -16.20 10.62
CA VAL A 67 21.57 -15.91 9.57
C VAL A 67 22.97 -16.04 10.15
N ASP A 68 23.82 -16.90 9.60
CA ASP A 68 25.19 -17.12 10.09
C ASP A 68 25.93 -15.77 10.29
N VAL A 69 26.67 -15.62 11.40
CA VAL A 69 27.44 -14.40 11.66
C VAL A 69 28.55 -14.17 10.64
N ASP A 70 29.03 -15.23 10.01
CA ASP A 70 29.99 -15.20 8.91
C ASP A 70 29.32 -15.18 7.52
N ALA A 71 27.98 -15.06 7.45
CA ALA A 71 27.24 -15.15 6.19
C ALA A 71 27.70 -14.10 5.16
N THR A 72 28.06 -14.59 3.97
CA THR A 72 28.13 -13.77 2.77
C THR A 72 26.72 -13.36 2.37
N LEU A 73 26.46 -12.06 2.28
CA LEU A 73 25.18 -11.52 1.83
C LEU A 73 25.21 -11.42 0.30
N GLU A 74 24.21 -11.99 -0.38
CA GLU A 74 24.16 -12.07 -1.84
C GLU A 74 23.00 -11.26 -2.42
N PHE A 75 23.26 -10.48 -3.47
CA PHE A 75 22.27 -9.68 -4.21
C PHE A 75 22.41 -9.97 -5.70
N THR A 76 21.40 -10.57 -6.31
CA THR A 76 21.42 -10.93 -7.74
C THR A 76 20.55 -9.98 -8.54
N PHE A 77 21.14 -9.40 -9.58
CA PHE A 77 20.52 -8.44 -10.47
C PHE A 77 20.31 -9.03 -11.88
N ASP A 78 19.51 -8.37 -12.70
CA ASP A 78 19.35 -8.73 -14.11
C ASP A 78 20.54 -8.28 -14.97
N GLY A 79 21.32 -7.29 -14.53
CA GLY A 79 22.51 -6.73 -15.17
C GLY A 79 23.83 -7.14 -14.52
N VAL A 80 24.95 -6.90 -15.21
CA VAL A 80 26.33 -7.14 -14.72
C VAL A 80 26.83 -5.91 -13.99
N ILE A 81 26.97 -5.96 -12.66
CA ILE A 81 27.26 -4.79 -11.82
C ILE A 81 28.62 -4.15 -12.17
N ASP A 82 28.67 -2.82 -12.18
CA ASP A 82 29.90 -2.05 -12.37
C ASP A 82 30.73 -2.04 -11.07
N GLU A 83 32.04 -2.24 -11.18
CA GLU A 83 32.92 -2.37 -10.01
C GLU A 83 33.00 -1.09 -9.16
N ASP A 84 32.80 0.10 -9.74
CA ASP A 84 32.79 1.36 -8.97
C ASP A 84 31.55 1.47 -8.06
N ALA A 85 30.49 0.70 -8.32
CA ALA A 85 29.31 0.63 -7.45
C ALA A 85 29.53 -0.27 -6.21
N LEU A 86 30.65 -0.98 -6.09
CA LEU A 86 30.93 -1.91 -4.99
C LEU A 86 31.54 -1.20 -3.78
N ASN A 87 30.73 -0.39 -3.10
CA ASN A 87 31.14 0.39 -1.94
C ASN A 87 30.02 0.50 -0.88
N GLU A 88 30.39 0.91 0.34
CA GLU A 88 29.49 0.98 1.51
C GLU A 88 28.40 2.07 1.41
N GLU A 89 28.52 3.01 0.46
CA GLU A 89 27.49 4.02 0.19
C GLU A 89 26.36 3.47 -0.69
N GLU A 90 26.69 2.57 -1.63
CA GLU A 90 25.76 1.90 -2.52
C GLU A 90 25.15 0.64 -1.89
N PHE A 91 25.96 -0.12 -1.15
CA PHE A 91 25.60 -1.39 -0.51
C PHE A 91 25.97 -1.31 0.99
N SER A 92 25.01 -0.92 1.84
CA SER A 92 25.26 -0.60 3.24
C SER A 92 24.64 -1.63 4.19
N LEU A 93 25.45 -2.36 4.95
CA LEU A 93 24.99 -3.16 6.10
C LEU A 93 25.07 -2.30 7.35
N THR A 94 23.96 -2.13 8.07
CA THR A 94 23.93 -1.48 9.39
C THR A 94 23.29 -2.41 10.43
N LYS A 95 23.69 -2.28 11.70
CA LYS A 95 22.77 -2.64 12.81
C LYS A 95 21.60 -1.66 12.75
N ASP A 96 20.40 -2.05 13.17
CA ASP A 96 19.22 -1.17 13.06
C ASP A 96 19.50 0.26 13.61
N GLY A 97 19.35 1.27 12.75
CA GLY A 97 19.66 2.68 13.04
C GLY A 97 21.15 3.06 13.25
N GLY A 98 22.10 2.14 13.08
CA GLY A 98 23.53 2.33 13.35
C GLY A 98 24.40 2.70 12.15
N SER A 99 25.70 2.87 12.39
CA SER A 99 26.70 3.14 11.33
C SER A 99 26.88 1.94 10.37
N PRO A 100 27.32 2.19 9.12
CA PRO A 100 27.74 1.14 8.19
C PRO A 100 28.82 0.24 8.78
N ILE A 101 28.72 -1.04 8.47
CA ILE A 101 29.69 -2.06 8.85
C ILE A 101 30.61 -2.36 7.67
N PRO A 102 31.94 -2.25 7.85
CA PRO A 102 32.86 -2.44 6.74
C PRO A 102 32.92 -3.90 6.32
N GLY A 103 33.12 -4.11 5.02
CA GLY A 103 33.22 -5.43 4.41
C GLY A 103 33.92 -5.41 3.08
N SER A 104 33.99 -6.57 2.45
CA SER A 104 34.57 -6.76 1.13
C SER A 104 33.51 -7.20 0.13
N PHE A 105 33.56 -6.62 -1.06
CA PHE A 105 32.70 -6.98 -2.17
C PHE A 105 33.41 -7.96 -3.10
N SER A 106 32.65 -8.92 -3.64
CA SER A 106 33.09 -9.75 -4.76
C SER A 106 31.93 -9.98 -5.72
N LEU A 107 32.28 -10.23 -6.99
CA LEU A 107 31.32 -10.50 -8.05
C LEU A 107 31.29 -11.99 -8.39
N SER A 108 30.09 -12.50 -8.62
CA SER A 108 29.84 -13.88 -9.06
C SER A 108 28.73 -13.92 -10.12
N ASN A 109 28.40 -15.11 -10.64
CA ASN A 109 27.37 -15.28 -11.67
C ASN A 109 27.58 -14.37 -12.91
N GLY A 110 28.81 -14.35 -13.44
CA GLY A 110 29.19 -13.46 -14.56
C GLY A 110 29.15 -11.97 -14.22
N GLY A 111 29.20 -11.61 -12.94
CA GLY A 111 29.10 -10.24 -12.43
C GLY A 111 27.68 -9.78 -12.12
N LYS A 112 26.66 -10.65 -12.28
CA LYS A 112 25.27 -10.33 -11.92
C LYS A 112 24.94 -10.47 -10.44
N THR A 113 25.76 -11.17 -9.67
CA THR A 113 25.54 -11.40 -8.24
C THR A 113 26.65 -10.74 -7.43
N VAL A 114 26.29 -9.69 -6.68
CA VAL A 114 27.16 -9.04 -5.70
C VAL A 114 27.15 -9.85 -4.42
N ARG A 115 28.34 -10.13 -3.90
CA ARG A 115 28.59 -10.78 -2.63
C ARG A 115 29.25 -9.79 -1.69
N PHE A 116 28.59 -9.46 -0.59
CA PHE A 116 29.18 -8.69 0.49
C PHE A 116 29.57 -9.63 1.64
N GLN A 117 30.85 -9.65 1.99
CA GLN A 117 31.36 -10.33 3.16
C GLN A 117 31.75 -9.29 4.23
N PRO A 118 31.07 -9.24 5.39
CA PRO A 118 31.48 -8.43 6.53
C PRO A 118 32.97 -8.67 6.89
N SER A 119 33.70 -7.60 7.21
CA SER A 119 35.16 -7.66 7.49
C SER A 119 35.50 -8.30 8.84
N SER A 120 34.53 -8.33 9.75
CA SER A 120 34.49 -9.13 10.96
C SER A 120 33.17 -9.90 11.00
N PRO A 121 33.09 -11.03 11.71
CA PRO A 121 31.81 -11.69 11.97
C PRO A 121 30.80 -10.68 12.52
N MET A 122 29.55 -10.79 12.10
CA MET A 122 28.47 -9.99 12.65
C MET A 122 28.24 -10.35 14.13
N ASP A 123 27.69 -9.43 14.91
CA ASP A 123 27.27 -9.73 16.28
C ASP A 123 26.16 -10.78 16.23
N LYS A 124 26.21 -11.76 17.14
CA LYS A 124 25.09 -12.68 17.37
C LYS A 124 23.86 -11.95 17.89
N ALA A 125 22.69 -12.58 17.76
CA ALA A 125 21.44 -12.12 18.39
C ALA A 125 21.05 -10.66 18.05
N THR A 126 21.49 -10.17 16.89
CA THR A 126 21.45 -8.74 16.54
C THR A 126 20.63 -8.55 15.26
N ASP A 127 19.80 -7.51 15.25
CA ASP A 127 18.97 -7.14 14.12
C ASP A 127 19.74 -6.18 13.19
N TYR A 128 19.78 -6.54 11.92
CA TYR A 128 20.56 -5.91 10.86
C TYR A 128 19.66 -5.46 9.72
N VAL A 129 20.06 -4.39 9.03
CA VAL A 129 19.40 -3.92 7.81
C VAL A 129 20.45 -3.78 6.72
N PHE A 130 20.24 -4.46 5.58
CA PHE A 130 20.98 -4.16 4.37
C PHE A 130 20.23 -3.13 3.53
N THR A 131 20.90 -2.07 3.12
CA THR A 131 20.35 -1.00 2.29
C THR A 131 21.08 -0.98 0.95
N LEU A 132 20.31 -1.17 -0.12
CA LEU A 132 20.74 -1.01 -1.51
C LEU A 132 20.28 0.36 -1.98
N ALA A 133 21.23 1.22 -2.35
CA ALA A 133 20.93 2.56 -2.83
C ALA A 133 20.44 2.54 -4.28
N PRO A 134 19.58 3.50 -4.69
CA PRO A 134 19.06 3.56 -6.05
C PRO A 134 20.15 3.83 -7.11
N THR A 135 21.33 4.30 -6.71
CA THR A 135 22.46 4.65 -7.58
C THR A 135 23.37 3.49 -7.98
N ILE A 136 23.16 2.28 -7.43
CA ILE A 136 23.81 1.05 -7.90
C ILE A 136 23.62 0.95 -9.41
N CYS A 137 24.71 0.77 -10.14
CA CYS A 137 24.69 0.65 -11.60
C CYS A 137 25.33 -0.65 -12.11
N ASP A 138 24.88 -1.06 -13.30
CA ASP A 138 25.55 -2.09 -14.09
C ASP A 138 26.53 -1.49 -15.11
N GLN A 139 27.34 -2.34 -15.75
CA GLN A 139 28.27 -1.98 -16.82
C GLN A 139 27.57 -1.42 -18.08
N SER A 140 26.24 -1.49 -18.12
CA SER A 140 25.37 -0.87 -19.13
C SER A 140 24.87 0.52 -18.71
N PHE A 141 25.22 0.96 -17.50
CA PHE A 141 24.81 2.21 -16.87
C PHE A 141 23.31 2.31 -16.54
N ARG A 142 22.63 1.17 -16.41
CA ARG A 142 21.27 1.09 -15.84
C ARG A 142 21.36 1.16 -14.32
N THR A 143 20.37 1.76 -13.65
CA THR A 143 20.35 1.90 -12.17
C THR A 143 19.05 1.39 -11.56
N LEU A 144 19.06 1.03 -10.26
CA LEU A 144 17.84 0.65 -9.53
C LEU A 144 16.83 1.82 -9.53
N ASP A 145 15.51 1.58 -9.45
CA ASP A 145 14.55 2.71 -9.42
C ASP A 145 14.40 3.38 -8.02
N LYS A 146 14.60 2.61 -6.94
CA LYS A 146 14.43 3.07 -5.55
C LYS A 146 15.40 2.38 -4.59
N THR A 147 15.53 2.94 -3.39
CA THR A 147 16.20 2.27 -2.25
C THR A 147 15.49 0.96 -1.91
N VAL A 148 16.24 -0.09 -1.63
CA VAL A 148 15.73 -1.38 -1.13
C VAL A 148 16.34 -1.66 0.25
N THR A 149 15.49 -1.92 1.25
CA THR A 149 15.91 -2.29 2.60
C THR A 149 15.55 -3.75 2.89
N ILE A 150 16.49 -4.49 3.46
CA ILE A 150 16.38 -5.93 3.74
C ILE A 150 16.75 -6.16 5.22
N PRO A 151 15.77 -6.21 6.14
CA PRO A 151 16.01 -6.53 7.53
C PRO A 151 16.25 -8.04 7.72
N PHE A 152 17.13 -8.43 8.65
CA PHE A 152 17.35 -9.81 9.07
C PHE A 152 17.97 -9.86 10.48
N ARG A 153 17.93 -11.03 11.13
CA ARG A 153 18.56 -11.29 12.44
C ARG A 153 19.62 -12.38 12.33
N THR A 154 20.80 -12.10 12.87
CA THR A 154 21.93 -13.04 12.90
C THR A 154 21.69 -14.24 13.80
N PHE A 155 22.61 -15.19 13.71
CA PHE A 155 22.66 -16.40 14.52
C PHE A 155 22.57 -16.05 16.00
N ASP A 156 21.65 -16.73 16.65
CA ASP A 156 21.30 -16.51 18.04
C ASP A 156 21.37 -17.88 18.71
N ASP A 157 22.31 -18.08 19.62
CA ASP A 157 22.41 -19.26 20.48
C ASP A 157 22.19 -18.92 21.96
N ILE A 158 21.72 -17.71 22.24
CA ILE A 158 21.43 -17.25 23.59
C ILE A 158 20.00 -17.68 23.91
N PRO A 159 19.78 -18.50 24.95
CA PRO A 159 18.43 -18.84 25.37
C PRO A 159 17.72 -17.61 25.98
N PRO A 160 16.42 -17.42 25.70
CA PRO A 160 15.65 -16.32 26.28
C PRO A 160 15.53 -16.50 27.78
N LYS A 161 15.53 -15.39 28.53
CA LYS A 161 15.41 -15.36 30.00
C LYS A 161 14.27 -14.45 30.42
N VAL A 162 13.63 -14.81 31.53
CA VAL A 162 12.67 -13.91 32.18
C VAL A 162 13.43 -12.77 32.84
N ALA A 163 13.26 -11.56 32.32
CA ALA A 163 13.84 -10.33 32.84
C ALA A 163 13.04 -9.79 34.05
N SER A 164 11.71 -9.87 34.01
CA SER A 164 10.85 -9.50 35.15
C SER A 164 9.45 -10.12 35.08
N SER A 165 8.72 -10.01 36.19
CA SER A 165 7.31 -10.40 36.31
C SER A 165 6.55 -9.34 37.10
N SER A 166 5.31 -9.02 36.71
CA SER A 166 4.44 -8.10 37.47
C SER A 166 4.06 -8.65 38.86
N VAL A 167 4.24 -9.95 39.07
CA VAL A 167 4.03 -10.64 40.34
C VAL A 167 5.35 -11.21 40.84
N ALA A 168 5.71 -10.89 42.09
CA ALA A 168 6.94 -11.37 42.73
C ALA A 168 6.81 -12.82 43.26
N GLN A 169 7.95 -13.51 43.40
CA GLN A 169 7.98 -14.88 43.93
C GLN A 169 7.44 -14.93 45.37
N ASN A 170 6.50 -15.85 45.61
CA ASN A 170 5.73 -16.02 46.84
C ASN A 170 4.91 -14.78 47.25
N ALA A 171 4.59 -13.87 46.32
CA ALA A 171 3.71 -12.73 46.61
C ALA A 171 2.33 -13.19 47.09
N THR A 172 1.74 -12.45 48.03
CA THR A 172 0.37 -12.64 48.54
C THR A 172 -0.51 -11.48 48.10
N GLY A 173 -1.83 -11.68 48.02
CA GLY A 173 -2.74 -10.59 47.64
C GLY A 173 -2.83 -10.36 46.12
N VAL A 174 -2.35 -11.30 45.31
CA VAL A 174 -2.33 -11.17 43.84
C VAL A 174 -3.75 -11.20 43.30
N SER A 175 -4.06 -10.31 42.34
CA SER A 175 -5.40 -10.21 41.76
C SER A 175 -5.92 -11.57 41.26
N ARG A 176 -7.20 -11.86 41.56
CA ARG A 176 -7.89 -13.09 41.14
C ARG A 176 -8.12 -13.17 39.63
N THR A 177 -8.20 -12.01 38.97
CA THR A 177 -8.55 -11.86 37.54
C THR A 177 -7.46 -11.11 36.75
N GLY A 178 -6.43 -10.63 37.44
CA GLY A 178 -5.41 -9.76 36.86
C GLY A 178 -4.47 -10.51 35.92
N THR A 179 -4.19 -9.91 34.76
CA THR A 179 -3.15 -10.37 33.83
C THR A 179 -1.77 -10.30 34.48
N ILE A 180 -1.05 -11.43 34.48
CA ILE A 180 0.34 -11.52 34.90
C ILE A 180 1.22 -11.23 33.68
N ARG A 181 2.00 -10.15 33.73
CA ARG A 181 2.94 -9.77 32.68
C ARG A 181 4.31 -10.32 33.03
N VAL A 182 4.85 -11.18 32.17
CA VAL A 182 6.20 -11.73 32.27
C VAL A 182 7.03 -11.15 31.12
N SER A 183 7.98 -10.28 31.44
CA SER A 183 8.89 -9.68 30.47
C SER A 183 10.12 -10.55 30.29
N PHE A 184 10.48 -10.84 29.06
CA PHE A 184 11.73 -11.51 28.67
C PHE A 184 12.79 -10.48 28.27
N ASP A 185 14.05 -10.89 28.24
CA ASP A 185 15.15 -10.07 27.70
C ASP A 185 15.10 -9.94 26.17
N GLU A 186 14.37 -10.82 25.48
CA GLU A 186 14.16 -10.83 24.03
C GLU A 186 12.72 -11.19 23.61
N ILE A 187 12.47 -11.24 22.30
CA ILE A 187 11.14 -11.53 21.73
C ILE A 187 10.98 -13.03 21.53
N LEU A 188 9.97 -13.62 22.17
CA LEU A 188 9.67 -15.04 22.04
C LEU A 188 9.09 -15.42 20.68
N GLY A 189 9.28 -16.68 20.28
CA GLY A 189 8.66 -17.28 19.11
C GLY A 189 7.20 -17.63 19.43
N ALA A 190 6.26 -16.83 18.92
CA ALA A 190 4.83 -16.90 19.24
C ALA A 190 4.22 -18.31 19.08
N SER A 191 4.67 -19.09 18.08
CA SER A 191 4.24 -20.47 17.85
C SER A 191 4.60 -21.45 18.98
N THR A 192 5.47 -21.06 19.90
CA THR A 192 5.87 -21.86 21.07
C THR A 192 5.16 -21.46 22.37
N LEU A 193 4.31 -20.42 22.33
CA LEU A 193 3.48 -19.99 23.45
C LEU A 193 2.12 -20.71 23.39
N THR A 194 2.03 -21.83 24.08
CA THR A 194 0.84 -22.70 24.09
C THR A 194 0.48 -23.08 25.53
N THR A 195 -0.71 -23.65 25.73
CA THR A 195 -1.16 -24.17 27.03
C THR A 195 -0.37 -25.40 27.53
N ASP A 196 0.50 -25.99 26.70
CA ASP A 196 1.44 -27.06 27.08
C ASP A 196 2.82 -26.53 27.51
N THR A 197 3.17 -25.31 27.08
CA THR A 197 4.47 -24.67 27.36
C THR A 197 4.35 -23.55 28.39
N VAL A 198 3.19 -22.93 28.54
CA VAL A 198 2.83 -22.01 29.63
C VAL A 198 1.65 -22.63 30.38
N THR A 199 1.81 -22.89 31.67
CA THR A 199 0.78 -23.54 32.50
C THR A 199 0.60 -22.82 33.83
N LEU A 200 -0.64 -22.53 34.21
CA LEU A 200 -1.01 -22.13 35.57
C LEU A 200 -1.61 -23.33 36.30
N LYS A 201 -1.19 -23.56 37.55
CA LYS A 201 -1.67 -24.70 38.38
C LYS A 201 -1.98 -24.27 39.81
N ASP A 202 -2.92 -24.96 40.45
CA ASP A 202 -3.18 -24.83 41.89
C ASP A 202 -2.15 -25.59 42.75
N ASN A 203 -2.35 -25.58 44.06
CA ASN A 203 -1.51 -26.29 45.04
C ASN A 203 -1.61 -27.83 44.97
N TRP A 204 -2.66 -28.38 44.34
CA TRP A 204 -2.87 -29.81 44.16
C TRP A 204 -2.35 -30.32 42.80
N GLY A 205 -1.96 -29.42 41.91
CA GLY A 205 -1.43 -29.70 40.58
C GLY A 205 -2.47 -29.65 39.46
N THR A 206 -3.73 -29.31 39.76
CA THR A 206 -4.79 -29.08 38.78
C THR A 206 -4.41 -27.90 37.89
N SER A 207 -4.62 -28.02 36.58
CA SER A 207 -4.32 -26.94 35.64
C SER A 207 -5.48 -25.93 35.58
N ILE A 208 -5.18 -24.65 35.72
CA ILE A 208 -6.12 -23.54 35.53
C ILE A 208 -6.03 -23.09 34.07
N PRO A 209 -7.15 -22.99 33.33
CA PRO A 209 -7.15 -22.45 31.97
C PRO A 209 -6.68 -20.99 31.95
N ILE A 210 -5.87 -20.64 30.95
CA ILE A 210 -5.27 -19.31 30.77
C ILE A 210 -5.33 -18.88 29.30
N ASP A 211 -5.53 -17.59 29.08
CA ASP A 211 -5.23 -16.93 27.82
C ASP A 211 -3.77 -16.46 27.84
N ILE A 212 -3.12 -16.52 26.67
CA ILE A 212 -1.73 -16.13 26.46
C ILE A 212 -1.67 -15.14 25.29
N LEU A 213 -1.17 -13.94 25.54
CA LEU A 213 -0.96 -12.90 24.53
C LEU A 213 0.49 -12.42 24.59
N GLN A 214 1.12 -12.21 23.44
CA GLN A 214 2.48 -11.66 23.36
C GLN A 214 2.45 -10.21 22.88
N ASP A 215 3.11 -9.32 23.60
CA ASP A 215 3.42 -7.94 23.17
C ASP A 215 4.93 -7.75 23.19
N LYS A 216 5.57 -7.86 22.02
CA LYS A 216 7.03 -7.80 21.85
C LYS A 216 7.74 -8.78 22.81
N LYS A 217 8.43 -8.26 23.82
CA LYS A 217 9.19 -9.04 24.82
C LYS A 217 8.33 -9.52 26.00
N ASP A 218 7.08 -9.10 26.07
CA ASP A 218 6.16 -9.45 27.15
C ASP A 218 5.25 -10.61 26.75
N VAL A 219 5.06 -11.54 27.68
CA VAL A 219 3.96 -12.51 27.66
C VAL A 219 2.98 -12.14 28.76
N LEU A 220 1.75 -11.88 28.33
CA LEU A 220 0.60 -11.59 29.16
C LEU A 220 -0.16 -12.90 29.37
N VAL A 221 -0.26 -13.34 30.63
CA VAL A 221 -0.98 -14.53 31.04
C VAL A 221 -2.18 -14.13 31.88
N THR A 222 -3.38 -14.43 31.40
CA THR A 222 -4.64 -14.06 32.08
C THR A 222 -5.40 -15.32 32.45
N PRO A 223 -5.72 -15.55 33.74
CA PRO A 223 -6.63 -16.62 34.16
C PRO A 223 -8.00 -16.49 33.46
N ILE A 224 -8.53 -17.60 32.92
CA ILE A 224 -9.85 -17.60 32.28
C ILE A 224 -10.96 -17.68 33.35
N PRO A 225 -10.94 -18.65 34.30
CA PRO A 225 -11.71 -18.53 35.54
C PRO A 225 -10.96 -17.66 36.55
N ASP A 226 -11.71 -17.06 37.47
CA ASP A 226 -11.14 -16.32 38.59
C ASP A 226 -10.34 -17.27 39.49
N LEU A 227 -9.20 -16.81 40.00
CA LEU A 227 -8.41 -17.60 40.93
C LEU A 227 -9.11 -17.66 42.30
N ALA A 228 -9.34 -18.89 42.79
CA ALA A 228 -9.84 -19.17 44.13
C ALA A 228 -9.07 -18.38 45.20
N GLY A 229 -9.80 -17.75 46.11
CA GLY A 229 -9.26 -16.80 47.09
C GLY A 229 -8.33 -17.44 48.13
N SER A 230 -7.28 -16.70 48.50
CA SER A 230 -6.24 -17.13 49.45
C SER A 230 -5.56 -18.49 49.14
N LYS A 231 -5.60 -18.97 47.89
CA LYS A 231 -4.96 -20.23 47.48
C LYS A 231 -3.59 -19.98 46.85
N LEU A 232 -2.70 -20.97 46.99
CA LEU A 232 -1.38 -20.96 46.35
C LEU A 232 -1.50 -21.47 44.91
N PHE A 233 -0.96 -20.69 43.97
CA PHE A 233 -0.86 -21.03 42.56
C PHE A 233 0.60 -21.08 42.10
N THR A 234 0.84 -21.83 41.03
CA THR A 234 2.14 -21.99 40.36
C THR A 234 1.99 -21.72 38.87
N LEU A 235 2.48 -20.57 38.40
CA LEU A 235 2.65 -20.28 36.98
C LEU A 235 4.01 -20.83 36.52
N LYS A 236 4.04 -21.52 35.39
CA LYS A 236 5.25 -22.13 34.84
C LYS A 236 5.38 -21.85 33.35
N PHE A 237 6.54 -21.34 32.96
CA PHE A 237 7.02 -21.36 31.58
C PHE A 237 7.96 -22.56 31.44
N ARG A 238 7.64 -23.48 30.54
CA ARG A 238 8.38 -24.72 30.31
C ARG A 238 9.67 -24.41 29.56
N GLY A 239 10.79 -24.83 30.13
CA GLY A 239 12.09 -24.82 29.46
C GLY A 239 12.44 -26.13 28.76
N GLY A 240 13.58 -26.13 28.07
CA GLY A 240 14.09 -27.24 27.27
C GLY A 240 13.46 -27.35 25.88
N GLN A 241 13.93 -28.30 25.06
CA GLN A 241 13.63 -28.35 23.61
C GLN A 241 12.14 -28.45 23.22
N GLY A 242 11.27 -28.94 24.12
CA GLY A 242 9.81 -28.95 23.96
C GLY A 242 9.10 -27.90 24.81
N GLY A 243 9.79 -26.81 25.13
CA GLY A 243 9.30 -25.67 25.90
C GLY A 243 9.13 -24.41 25.05
N VAL A 244 9.05 -23.27 25.74
CA VAL A 244 9.03 -21.93 25.14
C VAL A 244 10.38 -21.63 24.49
N LYS A 245 10.36 -21.00 23.32
CA LYS A 245 11.55 -20.62 22.55
C LYS A 245 11.52 -19.16 22.12
N ASP A 246 12.67 -18.60 21.81
CA ASP A 246 12.77 -17.31 21.11
C ASP A 246 12.35 -17.42 19.63
N ARG A 247 12.42 -16.29 18.89
CA ARG A 247 12.18 -16.25 17.44
C ARG A 247 13.20 -17.06 16.62
N ALA A 248 14.41 -17.20 17.12
CA ALA A 248 15.51 -17.91 16.48
C ALA A 248 15.46 -19.44 16.74
N GLY A 249 14.62 -19.88 17.69
CA GLY A 249 14.38 -21.27 18.04
C GLY A 249 15.16 -21.78 19.27
N ASN A 250 15.87 -20.95 20.03
CA ASN A 250 16.53 -21.42 21.25
C ASN A 250 15.51 -21.62 22.37
N PRO A 251 15.52 -22.78 23.05
CA PRO A 251 14.63 -23.01 24.16
C PRO A 251 15.10 -22.30 25.42
N LEU A 252 14.18 -21.70 26.16
CA LEU A 252 14.36 -21.28 27.56
C LEU A 252 15.06 -22.40 28.35
N GLU A 253 16.25 -22.17 28.91
CA GLU A 253 17.14 -23.25 29.40
C GLU A 253 16.48 -24.17 30.42
N SER A 254 15.83 -23.56 31.42
CA SER A 254 15.19 -24.24 32.54
C SER A 254 13.78 -23.69 32.71
N SER A 255 12.87 -24.52 33.25
CA SER A 255 11.50 -24.04 33.43
C SER A 255 11.45 -22.94 34.48
N TRP A 256 11.05 -21.73 34.08
CA TRP A 256 10.78 -20.65 35.01
C TRP A 256 9.47 -20.94 35.75
N VAL A 257 9.48 -20.80 37.07
CA VAL A 257 8.36 -21.15 37.95
C VAL A 257 8.13 -20.01 38.93
N LEU A 258 6.97 -19.37 38.82
CA LEU A 258 6.45 -18.39 39.77
C LEU A 258 5.44 -19.07 40.69
N ARG A 259 5.59 -18.91 42.00
CA ARG A 259 4.52 -19.22 42.96
C ARG A 259 3.97 -17.96 43.58
N PHE A 260 2.67 -17.91 43.81
CA PHE A 260 2.00 -16.78 44.46
C PHE A 260 0.70 -17.20 45.12
N THR A 261 0.21 -16.41 46.08
CA THR A 261 -1.08 -16.58 46.72
C THR A 261 -2.03 -15.49 46.24
N SER A 262 -3.21 -15.90 45.77
CA SER A 262 -4.28 -14.98 45.34
C SER A 262 -4.77 -14.08 46.49
N ALA A 263 -5.46 -13.01 46.13
CA ALA A 263 -6.15 -12.14 47.06
C ALA A 263 -7.19 -12.90 47.89
N VAL A 264 -7.48 -12.37 49.08
CA VAL A 264 -8.59 -12.85 49.90
C VAL A 264 -9.90 -12.57 49.16
N ASP A 265 -10.83 -13.50 49.27
CA ASP A 265 -12.13 -13.40 48.66
C ASP A 265 -13.20 -13.71 49.69
N ASN A 266 -14.10 -12.75 49.91
CA ASN A 266 -15.20 -12.82 50.87
C ASN A 266 -16.50 -12.23 50.28
N SER A 267 -16.59 -12.02 48.96
CA SER A 267 -17.87 -11.65 48.33
C SER A 267 -18.76 -12.87 48.25
N SER A 268 -20.07 -12.68 48.37
CA SER A 268 -21.03 -13.68 47.91
C SER A 268 -21.24 -13.46 46.42
N PRO A 269 -21.19 -14.51 45.58
CA PRO A 269 -21.48 -14.37 44.15
C PRO A 269 -22.90 -13.87 43.91
N SER A 270 -23.07 -13.07 42.85
CA SER A 270 -24.36 -12.50 42.45
C SER A 270 -24.69 -12.80 40.98
N LEU A 271 -25.95 -13.13 40.72
CA LEU A 271 -26.44 -13.54 39.40
C LEU A 271 -26.68 -12.30 38.51
N LEU A 272 -25.76 -12.03 37.58
CA LEU A 272 -25.80 -10.90 36.64
C LEU A 272 -26.87 -11.07 35.56
N SER A 273 -27.00 -12.27 34.99
CA SER A 273 -28.00 -12.57 33.96
C SER A 273 -28.45 -14.03 33.99
N SER A 274 -29.68 -14.26 33.55
CA SER A 274 -30.19 -15.59 33.28
C SER A 274 -30.74 -15.64 31.85
N ASP A 275 -30.56 -16.78 31.20
CA ASP A 275 -31.17 -17.10 29.93
C ASP A 275 -31.82 -18.49 30.01
N PRO A 276 -33.16 -18.63 29.96
CA PRO A 276 -34.15 -17.57 29.85
C PRO A 276 -34.09 -16.50 30.95
N GLU A 277 -34.52 -15.29 30.59
CA GLU A 277 -34.76 -14.20 31.55
C GLU A 277 -35.85 -14.60 32.57
N ASN A 278 -35.87 -13.96 33.73
CA ASN A 278 -36.85 -14.29 34.77
C ASN A 278 -38.28 -13.99 34.29
N ASN A 279 -39.15 -15.00 34.34
CA ASN A 279 -40.52 -15.01 33.80
C ASN A 279 -40.60 -14.92 32.26
N ALA A 280 -39.54 -15.31 31.53
CA ALA A 280 -39.61 -15.42 30.07
C ALA A 280 -40.69 -16.42 29.63
N VAL A 281 -41.24 -16.21 28.44
CA VAL A 281 -42.28 -17.04 27.82
C VAL A 281 -41.81 -17.54 26.45
N ASN A 282 -42.44 -18.59 25.94
CA ASN A 282 -42.09 -19.24 24.67
C ASN A 282 -40.68 -19.84 24.63
N VAL A 283 -40.11 -20.18 25.78
CA VAL A 283 -38.81 -20.85 25.91
C VAL A 283 -38.87 -22.24 25.27
N SER A 284 -37.83 -22.67 24.54
CA SER A 284 -37.84 -23.96 23.87
C SER A 284 -38.08 -25.16 24.81
N PRO A 285 -38.87 -26.19 24.40
CA PRO A 285 -38.90 -27.50 25.06
C PRO A 285 -37.52 -28.17 25.18
N ALA A 286 -36.59 -27.84 24.28
CA ALA A 286 -35.20 -28.28 24.29
C ALA A 286 -34.23 -27.20 24.81
N ALA A 287 -34.75 -26.17 25.49
CA ALA A 287 -33.97 -25.04 25.98
C ALA A 287 -32.84 -25.49 26.92
N ARG A 288 -31.73 -24.76 26.81
CA ARG A 288 -30.53 -24.96 27.62
C ARG A 288 -30.37 -23.70 28.46
N LEU A 289 -30.47 -23.84 29.77
CA LEU A 289 -30.60 -22.69 30.67
C LEU A 289 -29.20 -22.21 31.09
N SER A 290 -28.91 -20.91 30.94
CA SER A 290 -27.66 -20.25 31.30
C SER A 290 -27.85 -19.30 32.47
N PHE A 291 -26.90 -19.28 33.39
CA PHE A 291 -26.91 -18.39 34.56
C PHE A 291 -25.52 -17.82 34.76
N THR A 292 -25.33 -16.54 34.46
CA THR A 292 -24.02 -15.87 34.51
C THR A 292 -23.89 -15.03 35.77
N PHE A 293 -22.86 -15.32 36.56
CA PHE A 293 -22.52 -14.66 37.81
C PHE A 293 -21.40 -13.63 37.63
N ASP A 294 -21.25 -12.74 38.61
CA ASP A 294 -20.20 -11.71 38.69
C ASP A 294 -18.81 -12.26 39.05
N GLU A 295 -18.75 -13.50 39.54
CA GLU A 295 -17.53 -14.28 39.75
C GLU A 295 -17.71 -15.76 39.43
N SER A 296 -16.60 -16.51 39.47
CA SER A 296 -16.50 -17.89 39.03
C SER A 296 -17.09 -18.85 40.05
N MET A 297 -17.99 -19.72 39.62
CA MET A 297 -18.76 -20.63 40.47
C MET A 297 -18.10 -22.00 40.57
N ASP A 298 -18.00 -22.58 41.77
CA ASP A 298 -17.40 -23.91 41.96
C ASP A 298 -18.32 -25.02 41.42
N PRO A 299 -17.93 -25.77 40.36
CA PRO A 299 -18.72 -26.90 39.86
C PRO A 299 -18.95 -28.02 40.86
N GLY A 300 -18.13 -28.10 41.92
CA GLY A 300 -18.32 -29.03 43.04
C GLY A 300 -19.53 -28.70 43.93
N SER A 301 -20.04 -27.46 43.89
CA SER A 301 -21.15 -27.00 44.74
C SER A 301 -22.54 -27.19 44.10
N TYR A 302 -22.61 -27.54 42.81
CA TYR A 302 -23.86 -27.50 42.04
C TYR A 302 -24.87 -28.58 42.49
N GLU A 303 -24.39 -29.78 42.84
CA GLU A 303 -25.19 -30.96 43.19
C GLU A 303 -24.76 -31.52 44.56
N PRO A 304 -25.67 -32.12 45.36
CA PRO A 304 -27.07 -32.45 45.04
C PRO A 304 -28.10 -31.40 45.49
N THR A 305 -27.65 -30.26 46.03
CA THR A 305 -28.53 -29.27 46.68
C THR A 305 -28.27 -27.82 46.28
N GLY A 306 -27.17 -27.50 45.59
CA GLY A 306 -26.87 -26.14 45.14
C GLY A 306 -27.84 -25.63 44.07
N LEU A 307 -28.33 -26.53 43.22
CA LEU A 307 -29.28 -26.26 42.14
C LEU A 307 -30.46 -27.24 42.18
N THR A 308 -31.66 -26.74 41.87
CA THR A 308 -32.83 -27.59 41.59
C THR A 308 -33.63 -26.97 40.44
N LEU A 309 -34.34 -27.81 39.69
CA LEU A 309 -35.32 -27.42 38.66
C LEU A 309 -36.65 -28.12 38.99
N THR A 310 -37.74 -27.38 39.07
CA THR A 310 -39.08 -27.93 39.35
C THR A 310 -40.12 -27.46 38.35
N ASP A 311 -41.17 -28.26 38.14
CA ASP A 311 -42.40 -27.84 37.45
C ASP A 311 -43.33 -26.98 38.35
N SER A 312 -44.50 -26.58 37.85
CA SER A 312 -45.47 -25.78 38.63
C SER A 312 -46.13 -26.57 39.78
N GLY A 313 -46.05 -27.90 39.74
CA GLY A 313 -46.45 -28.80 40.82
C GLY A 313 -45.38 -29.02 41.89
N LEU A 314 -44.22 -28.36 41.78
CA LEU A 314 -43.02 -28.55 42.61
C LEU A 314 -42.38 -29.95 42.49
N ASN A 315 -42.66 -30.68 41.41
CA ASN A 315 -41.97 -31.95 41.14
C ASN A 315 -40.57 -31.66 40.59
N PRO A 316 -39.51 -32.38 41.04
CA PRO A 316 -38.16 -32.20 40.54
C PRO A 316 -38.03 -32.71 39.10
N VAL A 317 -37.38 -31.92 38.25
CA VAL A 317 -37.05 -32.25 36.86
C VAL A 317 -35.59 -32.64 36.79
N SER A 318 -35.29 -33.77 36.16
CA SER A 318 -33.90 -34.21 35.98
C SER A 318 -33.18 -33.39 34.91
N PHE A 319 -31.94 -33.00 35.21
CA PHE A 319 -31.07 -32.26 34.31
C PHE A 319 -29.62 -32.77 34.42
N THR A 320 -28.78 -32.32 33.49
CA THR A 320 -27.32 -32.39 33.57
C THR A 320 -26.75 -30.97 33.61
N LEU A 321 -25.49 -30.85 34.03
CA LEU A 321 -24.83 -29.57 34.25
C LEU A 321 -23.55 -29.43 33.43
N GLY A 322 -23.22 -28.20 33.10
CA GLY A 322 -21.92 -27.76 32.63
C GLY A 322 -21.64 -26.33 33.08
N ALA A 323 -20.49 -25.80 32.69
CA ALA A 323 -20.15 -24.39 32.86
C ALA A 323 -19.33 -23.92 31.65
N ASN A 324 -19.29 -22.61 31.42
CA ASN A 324 -18.36 -22.02 30.45
C ASN A 324 -16.90 -22.10 30.94
N ALA A 325 -15.94 -21.77 30.06
CA ALA A 325 -14.51 -21.89 30.38
C ALA A 325 -14.04 -20.99 31.54
N SER A 326 -14.74 -19.89 31.81
CA SER A 326 -14.48 -19.01 32.96
C SER A 326 -15.23 -19.40 34.23
N GLN A 327 -16.04 -20.46 34.19
CA GLN A 327 -16.89 -20.93 35.30
C GLN A 327 -17.89 -19.88 35.84
N ARG A 328 -18.01 -18.73 35.17
CA ARG A 328 -18.95 -17.64 35.51
C ARG A 328 -20.35 -17.93 35.01
N SER A 329 -20.52 -18.75 33.97
CA SER A 329 -21.83 -19.17 33.46
C SER A 329 -22.08 -20.63 33.75
N ILE A 330 -23.14 -20.92 34.52
CA ILE A 330 -23.64 -22.27 34.82
C ILE A 330 -24.67 -22.65 33.77
N HIS A 331 -24.53 -23.84 33.19
CA HIS A 331 -25.32 -24.34 32.08
C HIS A 331 -26.12 -25.57 32.51
N LEU A 332 -27.46 -25.51 32.44
CA LEU A 332 -28.37 -26.54 32.92
C LEU A 332 -29.19 -27.11 31.75
N TYR A 333 -29.19 -28.43 31.63
CA TYR A 333 -29.74 -29.18 30.49
C TYR A 333 -30.78 -30.19 30.98
N PRO A 334 -32.09 -29.92 30.84
CA PRO A 334 -33.13 -30.92 31.09
C PRO A 334 -32.83 -32.23 30.34
N THR A 335 -32.93 -33.37 31.01
CA THR A 335 -32.61 -34.67 30.39
C THR A 335 -33.71 -35.16 29.43
N GLU A 336 -34.92 -34.65 29.60
CA GLU A 336 -36.07 -34.87 28.72
C GLU A 336 -36.63 -33.50 28.30
N PRO A 337 -37.28 -33.39 27.13
CA PRO A 337 -37.91 -32.15 26.69
C PRO A 337 -38.96 -31.64 27.70
N LEU A 338 -38.86 -30.35 28.02
CA LEU A 338 -39.80 -29.66 28.90
C LEU A 338 -41.18 -29.55 28.22
N GLN A 339 -42.26 -29.54 29.01
CA GLN A 339 -43.62 -29.60 28.48
C GLN A 339 -44.10 -28.22 28.00
N PRO A 340 -44.59 -28.07 26.75
CA PRO A 340 -45.19 -26.83 26.27
C PRO A 340 -46.35 -26.34 27.14
N GLY A 341 -46.36 -25.04 27.46
CA GLY A 341 -47.34 -24.38 28.32
C GLY A 341 -47.07 -24.50 29.81
N GLU A 342 -46.11 -25.32 30.24
CA GLU A 342 -45.74 -25.49 31.65
C GLU A 342 -44.75 -24.41 32.10
N THR A 343 -44.85 -23.98 33.36
CA THR A 343 -43.89 -23.06 33.98
C THR A 343 -42.93 -23.83 34.88
N TYR A 344 -41.63 -23.69 34.61
CA TYR A 344 -40.57 -24.30 35.39
C TYR A 344 -39.84 -23.24 36.22
N THR A 345 -39.26 -23.66 37.35
CA THR A 345 -38.46 -22.79 38.24
C THR A 345 -37.12 -23.44 38.55
N VAL A 346 -36.03 -22.74 38.25
CA VAL A 346 -34.69 -23.05 38.77
C VAL A 346 -34.50 -22.34 40.11
N THR A 347 -34.02 -23.06 41.12
CA THR A 347 -33.66 -22.50 42.43
C THR A 347 -32.18 -22.76 42.72
N PHE A 348 -31.47 -21.72 43.11
CA PHE A 348 -30.08 -21.71 43.54
C PHE A 348 -30.07 -21.56 45.07
N SER A 349 -29.68 -22.61 45.78
CA SER A 349 -29.73 -22.64 47.25
C SER A 349 -28.54 -21.93 47.87
N ALA A 350 -28.76 -21.21 48.98
CA ALA A 350 -27.72 -20.65 49.82
C ALA A 350 -27.39 -21.55 51.03
N GLY A 351 -26.41 -21.11 51.84
CA GLY A 351 -26.02 -21.79 53.07
C GLY A 351 -25.11 -23.01 52.87
N VAL A 352 -24.92 -23.81 53.93
CA VAL A 352 -23.78 -24.74 54.09
C VAL A 352 -23.67 -25.85 53.01
N ASN A 353 -24.77 -26.20 52.35
CA ASN A 353 -24.81 -27.15 51.22
C ASN A 353 -25.37 -26.49 49.94
N GLY A 354 -25.29 -25.16 49.88
CA GLY A 354 -25.75 -24.35 48.75
C GLY A 354 -24.66 -24.18 47.69
N LEU A 355 -24.96 -23.33 46.72
CA LEU A 355 -24.05 -22.97 45.64
C LEU A 355 -22.96 -22.01 46.15
N THR A 356 -21.71 -22.27 45.76
CA THR A 356 -20.55 -21.44 46.12
C THR A 356 -19.76 -20.95 44.92
N ASP A 357 -19.03 -19.84 45.12
CA ASP A 357 -17.92 -19.48 44.24
C ASP A 357 -16.73 -20.47 44.38
N VAL A 358 -15.72 -20.30 43.52
CA VAL A 358 -14.44 -21.06 43.58
C VAL A 358 -13.61 -20.84 44.86
N SER A 359 -13.97 -19.88 45.71
CA SER A 359 -13.33 -19.59 47.00
C SER A 359 -14.02 -20.30 48.17
N GLY A 360 -15.27 -20.72 47.99
CA GLY A 360 -16.14 -21.34 48.99
C GLY A 360 -17.14 -20.36 49.64
N ASN A 361 -17.35 -19.16 49.09
CA ASN A 361 -18.37 -18.24 49.57
C ASN A 361 -19.75 -18.63 49.02
N ASN A 362 -20.73 -18.75 49.92
CA ASN A 362 -22.11 -19.06 49.55
C ASN A 362 -22.81 -17.85 48.93
N LEU A 363 -23.86 -18.11 48.14
CA LEU A 363 -24.90 -17.11 47.87
C LEU A 363 -25.40 -16.46 49.17
N SER A 364 -25.69 -15.16 49.13
CA SER A 364 -26.16 -14.39 50.29
C SER A 364 -27.58 -14.76 50.75
N GLN A 365 -28.38 -15.27 49.83
CA GLN A 365 -29.74 -15.80 50.02
C GLN A 365 -30.10 -16.71 48.83
N ASP A 366 -31.14 -17.53 48.98
CA ASP A 366 -31.67 -18.32 47.87
C ASP A 366 -32.09 -17.41 46.71
N LEU A 367 -31.80 -17.85 45.48
CA LEU A 367 -32.23 -17.19 44.24
C LEU A 367 -33.15 -18.14 43.47
N SER A 368 -34.14 -17.59 42.77
CA SER A 368 -34.96 -18.39 41.84
C SER A 368 -35.17 -17.66 40.52
N ARG A 369 -35.37 -18.44 39.46
CA ARG A 369 -35.67 -17.99 38.09
C ARG A 369 -36.75 -18.90 37.50
N SER A 370 -37.88 -18.32 37.10
CA SER A 370 -38.96 -19.06 36.45
C SER A 370 -39.04 -18.74 34.96
N PHE A 371 -39.63 -19.64 34.18
CA PHE A 371 -39.92 -19.44 32.76
C PHE A 371 -41.03 -20.37 32.27
N THR A 372 -41.74 -19.96 31.23
CA THR A 372 -42.83 -20.73 30.60
C THR A 372 -42.40 -21.24 29.24
N VAL A 373 -42.58 -22.54 29.03
CA VAL A 373 -42.12 -23.26 27.83
C VAL A 373 -43.11 -23.10 26.69
N GLY A 374 -42.60 -22.80 25.50
CA GLY A 374 -43.33 -22.72 24.23
C GLY A 374 -43.38 -24.06 23.50
N SER A 375 -43.65 -24.00 22.20
CA SER A 375 -43.71 -25.19 21.33
C SER A 375 -42.49 -25.36 20.41
N ASP A 376 -41.61 -24.37 20.35
CA ASP A 376 -40.51 -24.32 19.39
C ASP A 376 -39.26 -25.05 19.89
N SER A 377 -38.84 -26.10 19.20
CA SER A 377 -37.72 -26.98 19.57
C SER A 377 -36.75 -27.23 18.40
N THR A 378 -36.85 -26.46 17.32
CA THR A 378 -35.95 -26.57 16.17
C THR A 378 -34.71 -25.71 16.36
N ALA A 379 -33.55 -26.23 16.00
CA ALA A 379 -32.30 -25.47 16.08
C ALA A 379 -32.06 -24.68 14.79
N PRO A 380 -31.57 -23.43 14.88
CA PRO A 380 -31.22 -22.64 13.70
C PRO A 380 -30.13 -23.33 12.89
N SER A 381 -30.23 -23.19 11.57
CA SER A 381 -29.35 -23.81 10.59
C SER A 381 -29.09 -22.85 9.43
N VAL A 382 -27.86 -22.87 8.90
CA VAL A 382 -27.50 -22.05 7.74
C VAL A 382 -28.14 -22.63 6.48
N THR A 383 -28.98 -21.85 5.82
CA THR A 383 -29.67 -22.23 4.57
C THR A 383 -28.86 -21.88 3.33
N SER A 384 -28.09 -20.79 3.37
CA SER A 384 -27.19 -20.37 2.30
C SER A 384 -26.17 -19.33 2.77
N SER A 385 -25.09 -19.15 2.01
CA SER A 385 -24.08 -18.11 2.24
C SER A 385 -23.59 -17.49 0.94
N ILE A 386 -23.16 -16.24 1.03
CA ILE A 386 -22.41 -15.49 0.03
C ILE A 386 -21.13 -14.98 0.72
N PRO A 387 -19.92 -15.38 0.29
CA PRO A 387 -19.65 -16.39 -0.72
C PRO A 387 -20.19 -17.77 -0.29
N SER A 388 -20.47 -18.64 -1.25
CA SER A 388 -20.79 -20.03 -0.95
C SER A 388 -19.58 -20.72 -0.33
N ALA A 389 -19.80 -21.70 0.55
CA ALA A 389 -18.70 -22.51 1.07
C ALA A 389 -17.86 -23.12 -0.07
N GLN A 390 -16.53 -23.09 0.08
CA GLN A 390 -15.53 -23.49 -0.92
C GLN A 390 -15.53 -22.64 -2.21
N ALA A 391 -16.09 -21.42 -2.21
CA ALA A 391 -15.99 -20.52 -3.37
C ALA A 391 -14.55 -20.11 -3.68
N ASP A 392 -14.19 -20.12 -4.95
CA ASP A 392 -12.95 -19.53 -5.47
C ASP A 392 -13.19 -18.11 -5.99
N LYS A 393 -12.08 -17.37 -6.19
CA LYS A 393 -12.07 -16.02 -6.78
C LYS A 393 -13.04 -15.04 -6.13
N VAL A 394 -13.20 -15.12 -4.82
CA VAL A 394 -14.02 -14.19 -4.03
C VAL A 394 -13.34 -12.82 -4.02
N SER A 395 -14.10 -11.74 -4.19
CA SER A 395 -13.50 -10.41 -4.16
C SER A 395 -12.83 -10.11 -2.82
N PRO A 396 -11.60 -9.54 -2.79
CA PRO A 396 -11.01 -8.93 -1.59
C PRO A 396 -11.91 -7.94 -0.85
N ASN A 397 -12.90 -7.36 -1.53
CA ASN A 397 -13.91 -6.45 -0.98
C ASN A 397 -15.26 -7.14 -0.72
N VAL A 398 -15.25 -8.41 -0.32
CA VAL A 398 -16.48 -9.19 -0.10
C VAL A 398 -17.20 -8.76 1.18
N VAL A 399 -18.50 -8.47 1.04
CA VAL A 399 -19.44 -8.50 2.17
C VAL A 399 -19.95 -9.94 2.28
N ILE A 400 -19.73 -10.57 3.43
CA ILE A 400 -20.15 -11.94 3.67
C ILE A 400 -21.57 -11.92 4.24
N GLU A 401 -22.47 -12.69 3.64
CA GLU A 401 -23.87 -12.77 4.01
C GLU A 401 -24.25 -14.24 4.27
N VAL A 402 -24.95 -14.51 5.36
CA VAL A 402 -25.36 -15.86 5.78
C VAL A 402 -26.83 -15.84 6.17
N TRP A 403 -27.62 -16.73 5.59
CA TRP A 403 -29.05 -16.87 5.87
C TRP A 403 -29.31 -18.10 6.73
N PHE A 404 -30.28 -17.97 7.62
CA PHE A 404 -30.76 -19.01 8.52
C PHE A 404 -32.21 -19.38 8.18
N ASN A 405 -32.69 -20.52 8.66
CA ASN A 405 -34.09 -20.93 8.47
C ASN A 405 -35.07 -20.21 9.43
N GLU A 406 -34.55 -19.53 10.45
CA GLU A 406 -35.33 -18.87 11.50
C GLU A 406 -34.61 -17.66 12.13
N PRO A 407 -35.32 -16.77 12.84
CA PRO A 407 -34.75 -15.57 13.48
C PRO A 407 -33.72 -15.89 14.58
N LEU A 408 -32.54 -15.26 14.51
CA LEU A 408 -31.48 -15.40 15.50
C LEU A 408 -31.59 -14.42 16.67
N LYS A 409 -31.30 -14.91 17.88
CA LYS A 409 -31.25 -14.12 19.11
C LYS A 409 -30.07 -13.18 19.13
N SER A 410 -30.36 -11.89 19.01
CA SER A 410 -29.37 -10.85 18.72
C SER A 410 -28.26 -10.71 19.78
N SER A 411 -28.51 -11.05 21.05
CA SER A 411 -27.47 -11.07 22.10
C SER A 411 -26.39 -12.14 21.88
N THR A 412 -26.72 -13.23 21.20
CA THR A 412 -25.80 -14.35 20.90
C THR A 412 -24.94 -14.13 19.66
N VAL A 413 -25.17 -13.05 18.90
CA VAL A 413 -24.49 -12.77 17.62
C VAL A 413 -23.47 -11.65 17.84
N ASN A 414 -22.24 -12.03 18.20
CA ASN A 414 -21.20 -11.09 18.63
C ASN A 414 -19.77 -11.64 18.35
N SER A 415 -18.73 -10.89 18.74
CA SER A 415 -17.32 -11.22 18.47
C SER A 415 -16.78 -12.47 19.22
N SER A 416 -17.53 -13.03 20.16
CA SER A 416 -17.20 -14.32 20.80
C SER A 416 -17.81 -15.53 20.08
N THR A 417 -18.81 -15.30 19.22
CA THR A 417 -19.56 -16.34 18.48
C THR A 417 -19.35 -16.30 16.97
N ILE A 418 -18.68 -15.26 16.45
CA ILE A 418 -18.27 -15.14 15.05
C ILE A 418 -16.76 -14.92 15.00
N SER A 419 -16.07 -15.56 14.06
CA SER A 419 -14.69 -15.23 13.72
C SER A 419 -14.40 -15.39 12.23
N LEU A 420 -13.70 -14.42 11.65
CA LEU A 420 -13.10 -14.52 10.33
C LEU A 420 -11.62 -14.88 10.51
N LEU A 421 -11.14 -15.93 9.84
CA LEU A 421 -9.82 -16.51 10.04
C LEU A 421 -9.04 -16.59 8.74
N GLU A 422 -7.73 -16.30 8.80
CA GLU A 422 -6.76 -16.52 7.72
C GLU A 422 -5.55 -17.25 8.30
N GLY A 423 -5.21 -18.44 7.77
CA GLY A 423 -4.13 -19.26 8.33
C GLY A 423 -4.27 -19.61 9.83
N GLY A 424 -5.46 -19.42 10.41
CA GLY A 424 -5.72 -19.54 11.86
C GLY A 424 -5.66 -18.23 12.67
N VAL A 425 -5.23 -17.12 12.06
CA VAL A 425 -5.21 -15.78 12.67
C VAL A 425 -6.57 -15.10 12.53
N LYS A 426 -7.07 -14.46 13.59
CA LYS A 426 -8.34 -13.72 13.55
C LYS A 426 -8.20 -12.38 12.83
N GLN A 427 -9.11 -12.13 11.90
CA GLN A 427 -9.24 -10.87 11.18
C GLN A 427 -10.32 -9.97 11.79
N SER A 428 -10.18 -8.66 11.59
CA SER A 428 -11.15 -7.66 12.06
C SER A 428 -12.34 -7.53 11.10
N PHE A 429 -13.55 -7.50 11.67
CA PHE A 429 -14.81 -7.34 10.93
C PHE A 429 -15.87 -6.66 11.81
N SER A 430 -16.94 -6.18 11.17
CA SER A 430 -18.21 -5.86 11.83
C SER A 430 -19.28 -6.89 11.45
N ALA A 431 -20.22 -7.16 12.35
CA ALA A 431 -21.31 -8.11 12.15
C ALA A 431 -22.66 -7.48 12.53
N ALA A 432 -23.70 -7.75 11.74
CA ALA A 432 -25.05 -7.24 11.96
C ALA A 432 -26.11 -8.24 11.50
N LEU A 433 -27.22 -8.33 12.24
CA LEU A 433 -28.44 -9.01 11.79
C LEU A 433 -29.34 -8.04 11.01
N ASP A 434 -30.12 -8.58 10.09
CA ASP A 434 -31.17 -7.84 9.40
C ASP A 434 -32.43 -7.66 10.27
N ALA A 435 -33.43 -6.94 9.75
CA ALA A 435 -34.70 -6.69 10.47
C ALA A 435 -35.52 -7.96 10.77
N THR A 436 -35.35 -9.04 10.00
CA THR A 436 -35.98 -10.35 10.28
C THR A 436 -35.17 -11.21 11.26
N LYS A 437 -33.94 -10.79 11.59
CA LYS A 437 -32.92 -11.53 12.34
C LYS A 437 -32.50 -12.87 11.70
N ALA A 438 -32.97 -13.20 10.50
CA ALA A 438 -32.66 -14.46 9.80
C ALA A 438 -31.50 -14.33 8.80
N LYS A 439 -30.93 -13.13 8.63
CA LYS A 439 -29.73 -12.88 7.82
C LYS A 439 -28.65 -12.19 8.66
N LEU A 440 -27.49 -12.83 8.75
CA LEU A 440 -26.26 -12.27 9.29
C LEU A 440 -25.43 -11.66 8.14
N THR A 441 -24.96 -10.43 8.34
CA THR A 441 -24.03 -9.74 7.45
C THR A 441 -22.72 -9.49 8.19
N VAL A 442 -21.60 -9.94 7.62
CA VAL A 442 -20.24 -9.77 8.15
C VAL A 442 -19.41 -8.98 7.13
N THR A 443 -18.92 -7.82 7.55
CA THR A 443 -18.12 -6.91 6.70
C THR A 443 -16.70 -6.82 7.26
N PRO A 444 -15.67 -7.32 6.55
CA PRO A 444 -14.27 -7.12 6.92
C PRO A 444 -13.92 -5.65 7.12
N SER A 445 -13.06 -5.34 8.09
CA SER A 445 -12.66 -3.95 8.41
C SER A 445 -11.64 -3.36 7.42
N SER A 446 -11.01 -4.20 6.61
CA SER A 446 -10.09 -3.86 5.53
C SER A 446 -10.35 -4.77 4.32
N LEU A 447 -9.74 -4.47 3.18
CA LEU A 447 -9.63 -5.46 2.11
C LEU A 447 -8.94 -6.73 2.64
N LEU A 448 -9.40 -7.88 2.17
CA LEU A 448 -8.75 -9.17 2.40
C LEU A 448 -7.53 -9.31 1.47
N ASP A 449 -6.55 -10.11 1.87
CA ASP A 449 -5.37 -10.39 1.05
C ASP A 449 -5.76 -11.20 -0.19
N GLN A 450 -5.00 -10.99 -1.28
CA GLN A 450 -5.29 -11.59 -2.59
C GLN A 450 -4.78 -13.03 -2.65
N ASN A 451 -5.54 -13.91 -3.32
CA ASN A 451 -5.21 -15.32 -3.51
C ASN A 451 -5.09 -16.16 -2.20
N SER A 452 -5.57 -15.63 -1.07
CA SER A 452 -5.56 -16.21 0.28
C SER A 452 -6.81 -17.03 0.61
N ASP A 453 -6.66 -18.02 1.48
CA ASP A 453 -7.74 -18.88 1.98
C ASP A 453 -8.28 -18.36 3.33
N TYR A 454 -9.58 -18.10 3.39
CA TYR A 454 -10.30 -17.59 4.56
C TYR A 454 -11.36 -18.57 5.07
N ILE A 455 -11.67 -18.50 6.36
CA ILE A 455 -12.78 -19.21 7.01
C ILE A 455 -13.59 -18.24 7.86
N LEU A 456 -14.87 -18.06 7.54
CA LEU A 456 -15.86 -17.52 8.49
C LEU A 456 -16.37 -18.68 9.34
N ARG A 457 -16.02 -18.69 10.62
CA ARG A 457 -16.54 -19.64 11.61
C ARG A 457 -17.65 -19.01 12.43
N LEU A 458 -18.80 -19.65 12.42
CA LEU A 458 -19.95 -19.37 13.27
C LEU A 458 -19.98 -20.40 14.40
N LYS A 459 -19.85 -19.95 15.64
CA LYS A 459 -19.79 -20.82 16.83
C LYS A 459 -21.17 -21.39 17.13
N GLY A 460 -21.25 -22.71 17.27
CA GLY A 460 -22.44 -23.41 17.73
C GLY A 460 -22.31 -23.88 19.18
N GLY A 461 -23.23 -24.75 19.58
CA GLY A 461 -23.34 -25.21 20.95
C GLY A 461 -23.85 -24.12 21.89
N PHE A 462 -23.70 -24.34 23.20
CA PHE A 462 -24.37 -23.56 24.24
C PHE A 462 -23.98 -22.06 24.20
N ASP A 463 -22.68 -21.78 24.25
CA ASP A 463 -22.10 -20.43 24.16
C ASP A 463 -21.98 -19.94 22.70
N GLY A 464 -22.80 -20.49 21.80
CA GLY A 464 -22.84 -20.18 20.37
C GLY A 464 -24.02 -19.30 19.98
N ILE A 465 -24.27 -19.22 18.68
CA ILE A 465 -25.44 -18.55 18.12
C ILE A 465 -26.71 -19.35 18.45
N GLN A 466 -27.78 -18.67 18.87
CA GLN A 466 -29.09 -19.25 19.19
C GLN A 466 -30.23 -18.56 18.43
N ASP A 467 -31.40 -19.19 18.37
CA ASP A 467 -32.66 -18.55 17.97
C ASP A 467 -33.36 -17.83 19.14
N GLU A 468 -34.47 -17.15 18.85
CA GLU A 468 -35.26 -16.40 19.84
C GLU A 468 -35.90 -17.30 20.93
N ALA A 469 -36.09 -18.60 20.69
CA ALA A 469 -36.61 -19.57 21.67
C ALA A 469 -35.50 -20.17 22.57
N GLY A 470 -34.23 -19.94 22.23
CA GLY A 470 -33.04 -20.44 22.95
C GLY A 470 -32.48 -21.76 22.43
N ASN A 471 -32.85 -22.21 21.22
CA ASN A 471 -32.18 -23.36 20.61
C ASN A 471 -30.83 -22.92 20.00
N PRO A 472 -29.70 -23.56 20.34
CA PRO A 472 -28.41 -23.24 19.75
C PRO A 472 -28.24 -23.87 18.36
N LEU A 473 -27.48 -23.20 17.50
CA LEU A 473 -26.85 -23.79 16.32
C LEU A 473 -26.11 -25.08 16.75
N GLY A 474 -26.42 -26.22 16.11
CA GLY A 474 -26.06 -27.55 16.65
C GLY A 474 -24.55 -27.83 16.81
N GLY A 475 -23.69 -27.09 16.13
CA GLY A 475 -22.23 -27.11 16.23
C GLY A 475 -21.62 -26.01 15.38
N ASP A 476 -20.29 -25.84 15.45
CA ASP A 476 -19.59 -24.81 14.66
C ASP A 476 -19.79 -25.01 13.15
N VAL A 477 -20.08 -23.92 12.44
CA VAL A 477 -20.25 -23.89 10.98
C VAL A 477 -19.14 -23.06 10.35
N ASP A 478 -18.33 -23.73 9.52
CA ASP A 478 -17.23 -23.11 8.77
C ASP A 478 -17.64 -22.84 7.31
N ILE A 479 -17.64 -21.56 6.93
CA ILE A 479 -17.80 -21.11 5.55
C ILE A 479 -16.42 -20.66 5.06
N SER A 480 -15.73 -21.58 4.38
CA SER A 480 -14.42 -21.30 3.76
C SER A 480 -14.58 -20.73 2.36
N PHE A 481 -13.61 -19.92 1.93
CA PHE A 481 -13.52 -19.38 0.58
C PHE A 481 -12.09 -18.90 0.27
N ARG A 482 -11.76 -18.74 -1.01
CA ARG A 482 -10.48 -18.20 -1.47
C ARG A 482 -10.66 -16.90 -2.24
N THR A 483 -9.85 -15.89 -1.94
CA THR A 483 -9.91 -14.59 -2.62
C THR A 483 -9.34 -14.64 -4.04
N SER A 484 -9.73 -13.68 -4.88
CA SER A 484 -9.20 -13.51 -6.24
C SER A 484 -7.78 -12.95 -6.26
N SER A 485 -7.13 -13.06 -7.42
CA SER A 485 -5.77 -12.57 -7.68
C SER A 485 -5.71 -11.09 -8.12
N SER A 486 -6.77 -10.31 -7.86
CA SER A 486 -6.85 -8.89 -8.19
C SER A 486 -7.87 -8.21 -7.27
N ALA A 487 -7.54 -7.02 -6.76
CA ALA A 487 -8.48 -6.19 -6.01
C ALA A 487 -9.33 -5.25 -6.91
N VAL A 488 -9.14 -5.28 -8.23
CA VAL A 488 -9.82 -4.37 -9.17
C VAL A 488 -11.31 -4.69 -9.26
N LEU A 489 -12.16 -3.75 -8.88
CA LEU A 489 -13.61 -3.85 -9.06
C LEU A 489 -13.99 -3.59 -10.52
N PRO A 490 -15.09 -4.17 -11.03
CA PRO A 490 -15.61 -3.80 -12.34
C PRO A 490 -16.02 -2.34 -12.38
N SER A 491 -15.65 -1.64 -13.44
CA SER A 491 -16.21 -0.35 -13.83
C SER A 491 -16.60 -0.39 -15.30
N PHE A 492 -17.63 0.39 -15.65
CA PHE A 492 -18.26 0.33 -16.97
C PHE A 492 -18.46 1.73 -17.55
N ILE A 493 -18.00 1.90 -18.79
CA ILE A 493 -18.40 3.00 -19.66
C ILE A 493 -19.57 2.46 -20.49
N VAL A 494 -20.72 3.11 -20.39
CA VAL A 494 -21.93 2.72 -21.10
C VAL A 494 -22.24 3.78 -22.13
N SER A 495 -22.46 3.36 -23.37
CA SER A 495 -22.94 4.22 -24.44
C SER A 495 -24.30 3.69 -24.93
N PRO A 496 -25.36 4.52 -25.01
CA PRO A 496 -25.39 5.93 -24.63
C PRO A 496 -25.11 6.23 -23.16
N ASP A 497 -24.50 7.38 -22.90
CA ASP A 497 -24.12 7.86 -21.57
C ASP A 497 -25.35 8.02 -20.64
N ASP A 498 -25.11 8.00 -19.32
CA ASP A 498 -26.17 8.21 -18.34
C ASP A 498 -26.75 9.64 -18.46
N GLY A 499 -28.08 9.71 -18.54
CA GLY A 499 -28.82 10.95 -18.78
C GLY A 499 -28.98 11.34 -20.26
N ALA A 500 -28.41 10.60 -21.23
CA ALA A 500 -28.45 10.98 -22.65
C ALA A 500 -29.89 11.19 -23.18
N VAL A 501 -30.09 12.24 -23.99
CA VAL A 501 -31.39 12.63 -24.54
C VAL A 501 -31.32 12.68 -26.06
N GLY A 502 -32.36 12.19 -26.74
CA GLY A 502 -32.40 12.16 -28.20
C GLY A 502 -31.81 10.89 -28.81
N VAL A 503 -31.41 9.91 -27.98
CA VAL A 503 -30.81 8.62 -28.40
C VAL A 503 -31.53 8.04 -29.63
N PRO A 504 -30.83 7.79 -30.74
CA PRO A 504 -31.43 7.27 -31.97
C PRO A 504 -32.25 6.00 -31.76
N VAL A 505 -33.38 5.88 -32.48
CA VAL A 505 -34.23 4.67 -32.40
C VAL A 505 -33.55 3.39 -32.90
N THR A 506 -32.41 3.54 -33.59
CA THR A 506 -31.57 2.46 -34.12
C THR A 506 -30.38 2.11 -33.23
N SER A 507 -30.15 2.84 -32.12
CA SER A 507 -28.97 2.66 -31.28
C SER A 507 -28.90 1.27 -30.64
N LYS A 508 -27.70 0.69 -30.67
CA LYS A 508 -27.29 -0.39 -29.75
C LYS A 508 -26.91 0.21 -28.39
N ILE A 509 -26.85 -0.63 -27.37
CA ILE A 509 -26.29 -0.25 -26.06
C ILE A 509 -24.98 -1.02 -25.87
N THR A 510 -23.88 -0.29 -25.68
CA THR A 510 -22.55 -0.89 -25.53
C THR A 510 -21.99 -0.60 -24.15
N ILE A 511 -21.41 -1.61 -23.52
CA ILE A 511 -20.87 -1.57 -22.16
C ILE A 511 -19.41 -2.00 -22.26
N LEU A 512 -18.49 -1.08 -21.99
CA LEU A 512 -17.06 -1.31 -22.01
C LEU A 512 -16.54 -1.45 -20.58
N ALA A 513 -16.01 -2.63 -20.26
CA ALA A 513 -15.43 -2.96 -18.97
C ALA A 513 -13.95 -2.57 -18.87
N ASN A 514 -13.52 -2.21 -17.66
CA ASN A 514 -12.11 -1.94 -17.35
C ASN A 514 -11.21 -3.18 -17.49
N GLU A 515 -11.67 -4.36 -17.08
CA GLU A 515 -11.01 -5.65 -17.31
C GLU A 515 -11.90 -6.59 -18.14
N ALA A 516 -11.33 -7.71 -18.60
CA ALA A 516 -12.08 -8.77 -19.27
C ALA A 516 -13.20 -9.32 -18.37
N VAL A 517 -14.43 -9.41 -18.87
CA VAL A 517 -15.57 -10.03 -18.15
C VAL A 517 -15.56 -11.55 -18.26
N ASP A 518 -16.21 -12.22 -17.31
CA ASP A 518 -16.58 -13.63 -17.44
C ASP A 518 -17.81 -13.77 -18.35
N PRO A 519 -17.69 -14.32 -19.57
CA PRO A 519 -18.80 -14.44 -20.50
C PRO A 519 -19.94 -15.32 -19.96
N ALA A 520 -19.69 -16.23 -19.01
CA ALA A 520 -20.73 -17.03 -18.38
C ALA A 520 -21.70 -16.19 -17.52
N THR A 521 -21.32 -14.97 -17.15
CA THR A 521 -22.18 -14.04 -16.40
C THR A 521 -22.90 -13.01 -17.27
N VAL A 522 -22.57 -12.92 -18.57
CA VAL A 522 -23.16 -11.97 -19.51
C VAL A 522 -24.46 -12.54 -20.09
N ASP A 523 -25.59 -12.24 -19.44
CA ASP A 523 -26.92 -12.64 -19.91
C ASP A 523 -28.01 -11.60 -19.61
N ASN A 524 -29.18 -11.80 -20.22
CA ASN A 524 -30.36 -10.94 -20.11
C ASN A 524 -31.04 -10.99 -18.72
N SER A 525 -30.51 -11.75 -17.74
CA SER A 525 -30.97 -11.68 -16.34
C SER A 525 -30.15 -10.68 -15.53
N ARG A 526 -28.84 -10.57 -15.81
CA ARG A 526 -27.91 -9.65 -15.13
C ARG A 526 -27.75 -8.31 -15.84
N ILE A 527 -27.93 -8.27 -17.16
CA ILE A 527 -27.92 -7.03 -17.94
C ILE A 527 -29.31 -6.88 -18.56
N THR A 528 -30.09 -5.95 -18.01
CA THR A 528 -31.49 -5.75 -18.43
C THR A 528 -31.70 -4.34 -18.95
N LEU A 529 -32.35 -4.22 -20.12
CA LEU A 529 -32.86 -2.96 -20.65
C LEU A 529 -34.38 -2.92 -20.50
N LYS A 530 -34.91 -1.88 -19.85
CA LYS A 530 -36.36 -1.72 -19.61
C LYS A 530 -36.85 -0.35 -20.05
N ASN A 531 -38.13 -0.24 -20.39
CA ASN A 531 -38.80 1.06 -20.56
C ASN A 531 -39.35 1.60 -19.22
N HIS A 532 -39.86 2.83 -19.24
CA HIS A 532 -40.47 3.47 -18.07
C HIS A 532 -41.72 2.76 -17.49
N LEU A 533 -42.27 1.75 -18.18
CA LEU A 533 -43.35 0.89 -17.68
C LEU A 533 -42.80 -0.40 -17.02
N GLY A 534 -41.48 -0.53 -16.90
CA GLY A 534 -40.79 -1.71 -16.36
C GLY A 534 -40.73 -2.91 -17.31
N GLN A 535 -41.19 -2.75 -18.56
CA GLN A 535 -41.20 -3.81 -19.57
C GLN A 535 -39.80 -3.95 -20.19
N SER A 536 -39.31 -5.19 -20.28
CA SER A 536 -38.00 -5.47 -20.89
C SER A 536 -38.00 -5.26 -22.41
N ILE A 537 -37.00 -4.55 -22.91
CA ILE A 537 -36.69 -4.49 -24.34
C ILE A 537 -35.99 -5.81 -24.70
N SER A 538 -36.46 -6.47 -25.76
CA SER A 538 -35.87 -7.73 -26.23
C SER A 538 -34.63 -7.46 -27.07
N GLY A 539 -33.59 -8.27 -26.90
CA GLY A 539 -32.32 -8.14 -27.61
C GLY A 539 -31.34 -9.27 -27.28
N SER A 540 -30.23 -9.31 -28.01
CA SER A 540 -29.13 -10.25 -27.81
C SER A 540 -27.91 -9.54 -27.22
N LEU A 541 -27.21 -10.23 -26.31
CA LEU A 541 -25.92 -9.82 -25.79
C LEU A 541 -24.80 -10.57 -26.53
N SER A 542 -23.72 -9.88 -26.84
CA SER A 542 -22.47 -10.47 -27.33
C SER A 542 -21.27 -9.89 -26.59
N VAL A 543 -20.18 -10.66 -26.52
CA VAL A 543 -18.91 -10.28 -25.88
C VAL A 543 -17.82 -10.28 -26.95
N SER A 544 -17.02 -9.22 -27.01
CA SER A 544 -15.93 -9.02 -27.99
C SER A 544 -14.73 -8.28 -27.38
N ARG A 545 -13.73 -7.92 -28.21
CA ARG A 545 -12.55 -7.11 -27.84
C ARG A 545 -11.83 -7.60 -26.58
N GLY A 546 -11.22 -8.79 -26.65
CA GLY A 546 -10.56 -9.42 -25.50
C GLY A 546 -11.48 -9.69 -24.29
N LYS A 547 -12.81 -9.75 -24.52
CA LYS A 547 -13.87 -9.82 -23.49
C LYS A 547 -14.05 -8.55 -22.67
N ARG A 548 -13.59 -7.38 -23.12
CA ARG A 548 -13.87 -6.09 -22.47
C ARG A 548 -15.16 -5.43 -22.97
N ALA A 549 -15.58 -5.72 -24.19
CA ALA A 549 -16.78 -5.14 -24.79
C ALA A 549 -18.00 -6.07 -24.66
N ILE A 550 -19.09 -5.58 -24.09
CA ILE A 550 -20.41 -6.21 -24.12
C ILE A 550 -21.34 -5.35 -24.98
N ILE A 551 -22.02 -5.95 -25.95
CA ILE A 551 -22.93 -5.25 -26.87
C ILE A 551 -24.34 -5.84 -26.72
N PHE A 552 -25.29 -5.02 -26.28
CA PHE A 552 -26.72 -5.34 -26.35
C PHE A 552 -27.29 -4.80 -27.67
N THR A 553 -27.71 -5.72 -28.54
CA THR A 553 -28.38 -5.39 -29.80
C THR A 553 -29.90 -5.60 -29.64
N PRO A 554 -30.72 -4.54 -29.67
CA PRO A 554 -32.18 -4.66 -29.67
C PRO A 554 -32.69 -5.52 -30.83
N SER A 555 -33.71 -6.35 -30.60
CA SER A 555 -34.33 -7.17 -31.66
C SER A 555 -35.23 -6.38 -32.61
N SER A 556 -35.51 -5.12 -32.27
CA SER A 556 -36.26 -4.13 -33.04
C SER A 556 -35.82 -2.73 -32.60
N ASN A 557 -36.14 -1.70 -33.40
CA ASN A 557 -35.89 -0.31 -33.02
C ASN A 557 -36.39 0.02 -31.59
N LEU A 558 -35.65 0.87 -30.89
CA LEU A 558 -35.99 1.36 -29.57
C LEU A 558 -37.28 2.19 -29.60
N PRO A 559 -38.12 2.17 -28.54
CA PRO A 559 -39.38 2.91 -28.51
C PRO A 559 -39.18 4.43 -28.60
N SER A 560 -39.59 5.03 -29.72
CA SER A 560 -39.43 6.47 -30.00
C SER A 560 -40.02 7.37 -28.91
N GLY A 561 -39.27 8.36 -28.44
CA GLY A 561 -39.68 9.31 -27.41
C GLY A 561 -39.73 8.75 -25.98
N GLY A 562 -39.47 7.44 -25.81
CA GLY A 562 -39.55 6.74 -24.53
C GLY A 562 -38.28 6.88 -23.68
N ASN A 563 -38.46 6.83 -22.35
CA ASN A 563 -37.35 6.68 -21.42
C ASN A 563 -37.04 5.20 -21.23
N LEU A 564 -35.74 4.88 -21.28
CA LEU A 564 -35.19 3.55 -21.06
C LEU A 564 -34.27 3.55 -19.84
N THR A 565 -34.08 2.39 -19.24
CA THR A 565 -33.18 2.14 -18.12
C THR A 565 -32.42 0.85 -18.36
N LEU A 566 -31.10 0.96 -18.51
CA LEU A 566 -30.18 -0.16 -18.41
C LEU A 566 -29.88 -0.42 -16.94
N ARG A 567 -29.95 -1.68 -16.51
CA ARG A 567 -29.45 -2.14 -15.20
C ARG A 567 -28.42 -3.25 -15.44
N ILE A 568 -27.22 -3.02 -14.93
CA ILE A 568 -26.17 -4.03 -14.76
C ILE A 568 -26.23 -4.48 -13.30
N GLN A 569 -26.52 -5.75 -13.09
CA GLN A 569 -26.69 -6.33 -11.75
C GLN A 569 -25.36 -6.40 -11.01
N GLY A 570 -25.37 -5.95 -9.75
CA GLY A 570 -24.30 -6.14 -8.78
C GLY A 570 -24.61 -7.22 -7.75
N GLY A 571 -23.81 -7.25 -6.68
CA GLY A 571 -23.76 -8.34 -5.72
C GLY A 571 -23.15 -9.62 -6.30
N SER A 572 -23.06 -10.66 -5.49
CA SER A 572 -22.37 -11.93 -5.83
C SER A 572 -22.99 -12.71 -7.00
N GLN A 573 -24.24 -12.41 -7.34
CA GLN A 573 -24.97 -12.97 -8.48
C GLN A 573 -24.96 -12.05 -9.72
N GLY A 574 -24.26 -10.91 -9.64
CA GLY A 574 -24.12 -9.91 -10.70
C GLY A 574 -23.10 -10.25 -11.78
N LEU A 575 -22.88 -9.29 -12.68
CA LEU A 575 -21.87 -9.38 -13.73
C LEU A 575 -20.45 -9.44 -13.11
N ARG A 576 -19.60 -10.35 -13.62
CA ARG A 576 -18.25 -10.58 -13.09
C ARG A 576 -17.15 -10.24 -14.08
N LEU A 577 -16.02 -9.77 -13.56
CA LEU A 577 -14.73 -9.82 -14.24
C LEU A 577 -14.19 -11.26 -14.26
N ALA A 578 -13.29 -11.57 -15.20
CA ALA A 578 -12.64 -12.88 -15.30
C ALA A 578 -11.72 -13.20 -14.09
N SER A 579 -11.27 -12.14 -13.39
CA SER A 579 -10.64 -12.18 -12.06
C SER A 579 -11.58 -12.69 -10.97
N GLY A 580 -12.91 -12.64 -11.20
CA GLY A 580 -13.97 -13.11 -10.30
C GLY A 580 -14.76 -11.99 -9.63
N ASN A 581 -14.23 -10.76 -9.62
CA ASN A 581 -14.79 -9.60 -8.93
C ASN A 581 -16.11 -9.11 -9.55
N TRP A 582 -16.99 -8.51 -8.74
CA TRP A 582 -18.32 -8.03 -9.12
C TRP A 582 -18.60 -6.61 -8.57
N LEU A 583 -19.61 -5.93 -9.13
CA LEU A 583 -20.05 -4.63 -8.60
C LEU A 583 -20.68 -4.81 -7.21
N THR A 584 -20.34 -3.98 -6.23
CA THR A 584 -20.92 -4.08 -4.87
C THR A 584 -22.42 -3.76 -4.82
N LYS A 585 -22.94 -3.03 -5.82
CA LYS A 585 -24.36 -2.67 -6.00
C LYS A 585 -24.71 -2.66 -7.49
N ASP A 586 -25.99 -2.66 -7.83
CA ASP A 586 -26.42 -2.48 -9.21
C ASP A 586 -25.92 -1.13 -9.77
N ALA A 587 -25.50 -1.13 -11.03
CA ALA A 587 -25.30 0.09 -11.82
C ALA A 587 -26.51 0.30 -12.73
N THR A 588 -27.08 1.51 -12.72
CA THR A 588 -28.26 1.87 -13.51
C THR A 588 -27.98 3.11 -14.34
N TYR A 589 -28.34 3.06 -15.62
CA TYR A 589 -28.13 4.12 -16.59
C TYR A 589 -29.49 4.43 -17.24
N GLN A 590 -29.87 5.69 -17.33
CA GLN A 590 -31.14 6.15 -17.90
C GLN A 590 -30.88 6.99 -19.15
N TYR A 591 -31.70 6.81 -20.17
CA TYR A 591 -31.62 7.65 -21.38
C TYR A 591 -32.98 7.76 -22.06
N ARG A 592 -33.15 8.84 -22.82
CA ARG A 592 -34.38 9.18 -23.51
C ARG A 592 -34.21 9.06 -25.02
N VAL A 593 -34.95 8.13 -25.61
CA VAL A 593 -34.95 7.87 -27.06
C VAL A 593 -35.55 9.05 -27.81
N GLY A 594 -34.93 9.43 -28.92
CA GLY A 594 -35.43 10.41 -29.89
C GLY A 594 -36.59 9.88 -30.73
N TYR A 595 -36.84 10.53 -31.87
CA TYR A 595 -37.92 10.14 -32.80
C TYR A 595 -37.42 9.59 -34.14
N THR A 596 -36.11 9.68 -34.41
CA THR A 596 -35.48 9.27 -35.66
C THR A 596 -34.26 8.39 -35.38
N GLY A 597 -33.73 7.73 -36.42
CA GLY A 597 -32.34 7.26 -36.39
C GLY A 597 -31.40 8.43 -36.62
N ASP A 598 -30.11 8.26 -36.31
CA ASP A 598 -29.06 9.16 -36.79
C ASP A 598 -28.46 8.62 -38.09
N THR A 599 -27.99 9.53 -38.94
CA THR A 599 -27.33 9.27 -40.22
C THR A 599 -26.01 10.06 -40.35
N ASN A 600 -25.63 10.83 -39.33
CA ASN A 600 -24.40 11.59 -39.34
C ASN A 600 -23.26 10.69 -38.79
N PRO A 601 -22.07 10.70 -39.41
CA PRO A 601 -20.92 10.01 -38.86
C PRO A 601 -20.22 10.87 -37.79
N PRO A 602 -19.64 10.26 -36.74
CA PRO A 602 -18.83 10.99 -35.76
C PRO A 602 -17.49 11.44 -36.36
N ASP A 603 -16.87 12.42 -35.71
CA ASP A 603 -15.52 12.90 -36.00
C ASP A 603 -14.50 12.27 -35.02
N LEU A 604 -13.25 12.12 -35.47
CA LEU A 604 -12.14 11.76 -34.58
C LEU A 604 -10.79 12.33 -35.01
N THR A 605 -9.90 12.48 -34.04
CA THR A 605 -8.49 12.85 -34.21
C THR A 605 -7.57 11.83 -33.55
N LEU A 606 -6.39 11.69 -34.13
CA LEU A 606 -5.30 10.86 -33.61
C LEU A 606 -4.12 11.74 -33.22
N THR A 607 -3.58 11.49 -32.04
CA THR A 607 -2.29 12.02 -31.58
C THR A 607 -1.42 10.89 -31.04
N LEU A 608 -0.11 11.12 -31.01
CA LEU A 608 0.83 10.29 -30.26
C LEU A 608 1.29 11.12 -29.07
N ASN A 609 1.35 10.56 -27.86
CA ASN A 609 1.89 11.24 -26.68
C ASN A 609 1.22 12.60 -26.39
N GLY A 610 -0.09 12.73 -26.69
CA GLY A 610 -0.85 13.98 -26.63
C GLY A 610 -0.38 15.10 -27.56
N ILE A 611 0.48 14.83 -28.56
CA ILE A 611 1.05 15.84 -29.45
C ILE A 611 0.00 16.30 -30.47
N GLU A 612 -0.40 17.58 -30.36
CA GLU A 612 -1.37 18.22 -31.25
C GLU A 612 -1.11 17.97 -32.76
N SER A 613 -2.19 17.83 -33.52
CA SER A 613 -2.16 17.50 -34.96
C SER A 613 -1.43 18.54 -35.83
N ASN A 614 -1.29 19.78 -35.36
CA ASN A 614 -0.49 20.84 -35.99
C ASN A 614 1.04 20.63 -35.86
N ARG A 615 1.50 19.70 -35.00
CA ARG A 615 2.91 19.36 -34.75
C ARG A 615 3.26 17.90 -35.09
N ASN A 616 2.33 17.17 -35.69
CA ASN A 616 2.43 15.72 -35.92
C ASN A 616 3.34 15.29 -37.09
N LYS A 617 4.12 16.19 -37.66
CA LYS A 617 4.96 15.91 -38.84
C LYS A 617 6.32 15.38 -38.43
N GLY A 618 6.67 14.19 -38.92
CA GLY A 618 8.00 13.60 -38.69
C GLY A 618 8.20 13.12 -37.26
N LEU A 619 7.12 12.71 -36.59
CA LEU A 619 7.18 12.12 -35.25
C LEU A 619 8.07 10.88 -35.25
N VAL A 620 8.99 10.83 -34.30
CA VAL A 620 9.78 9.63 -33.99
C VAL A 620 9.44 9.17 -32.59
N VAL A 621 9.23 7.87 -32.38
CA VAL A 621 8.87 7.22 -31.11
C VAL A 621 9.85 6.06 -30.84
N PRO A 622 9.95 5.58 -29.58
CA PRO A 622 10.67 4.36 -29.24
C PRO A 622 9.90 3.12 -29.74
N THR A 623 10.51 1.95 -29.58
CA THR A 623 9.84 0.66 -29.83
C THR A 623 8.62 0.43 -28.93
N SER A 624 8.61 0.95 -27.70
CA SER A 624 7.50 0.84 -26.74
C SER A 624 7.47 1.97 -25.71
N GLY A 625 6.37 2.05 -24.96
CA GLY A 625 6.18 2.97 -23.84
C GLY A 625 5.47 4.28 -24.19
N PHE A 626 5.24 4.54 -25.47
CA PHE A 626 4.50 5.69 -26.00
C PHE A 626 2.98 5.44 -26.02
N THR A 627 2.19 6.52 -26.04
CA THR A 627 0.72 6.48 -26.12
C THR A 627 0.21 6.80 -27.52
N LEU A 628 -0.80 6.04 -27.93
CA LEU A 628 -1.69 6.29 -29.06
C LEU A 628 -2.98 6.87 -28.49
N ASP A 629 -3.24 8.16 -28.71
CA ASP A 629 -4.43 8.82 -28.19
C ASP A 629 -5.43 9.09 -29.32
N ILE A 630 -6.67 8.71 -29.06
CA ILE A 630 -7.81 8.87 -29.95
C ILE A 630 -8.81 9.78 -29.23
N THR A 631 -9.10 10.95 -29.80
CA THR A 631 -10.20 11.80 -29.34
C THR A 631 -11.31 11.74 -30.37
N ALA A 632 -12.54 11.45 -29.95
CA ALA A 632 -13.70 11.35 -30.82
C ALA A 632 -14.88 12.12 -30.23
N TRP A 633 -15.71 12.69 -31.11
CA TRP A 633 -16.91 13.43 -30.74
C TRP A 633 -17.96 13.31 -31.84
N ASP A 634 -19.23 13.55 -31.50
CA ASP A 634 -20.29 13.70 -32.47
C ASP A 634 -20.91 15.10 -32.36
N SER A 635 -20.96 15.82 -33.48
CA SER A 635 -21.50 17.19 -33.54
C SER A 635 -23.03 17.24 -33.44
N TYR A 636 -23.71 16.09 -33.52
CA TYR A 636 -25.17 15.95 -33.46
C TYR A 636 -25.66 15.28 -32.16
N ASP A 637 -24.77 15.16 -31.16
CA ASP A 637 -25.07 14.63 -29.81
C ASP A 637 -25.49 13.14 -29.80
N ALA A 638 -25.12 12.39 -30.85
CA ALA A 638 -25.24 10.95 -30.88
C ALA A 638 -24.12 10.27 -30.10
N ALA A 639 -24.44 9.20 -29.39
CA ALA A 639 -23.49 8.54 -28.51
C ALA A 639 -22.51 7.65 -29.29
N LEU A 640 -21.22 7.78 -29.00
CA LEU A 640 -20.12 7.03 -29.62
C LEU A 640 -20.10 5.56 -29.17
N ASP A 641 -19.97 4.62 -30.11
CA ASP A 641 -19.71 3.21 -29.81
C ASP A 641 -18.19 3.00 -29.73
N TRP A 642 -17.62 3.16 -28.53
CA TRP A 642 -16.19 2.88 -28.31
C TRP A 642 -15.82 1.42 -28.60
N THR A 643 -16.74 0.46 -28.50
CA THR A 643 -16.44 -0.96 -28.82
C THR A 643 -16.21 -1.21 -30.32
N SER A 644 -16.68 -0.27 -31.16
CA SER A 644 -16.47 -0.27 -32.61
C SER A 644 -15.11 0.28 -33.06
N LEU A 645 -14.32 0.92 -32.17
CA LEU A 645 -13.03 1.54 -32.49
C LEU A 645 -12.10 0.55 -33.20
N ASP A 646 -11.87 0.75 -34.49
CA ASP A 646 -10.94 -0.04 -35.29
C ASP A 646 -9.59 0.67 -35.36
N LEU A 647 -8.53 -0.05 -35.03
CA LEU A 647 -7.16 0.47 -34.96
C LEU A 647 -6.27 -0.37 -35.86
N LYS A 648 -5.93 0.19 -37.01
CA LYS A 648 -5.08 -0.46 -37.99
C LYS A 648 -3.69 0.15 -37.97
N LEU A 649 -2.80 -0.47 -37.22
CA LEU A 649 -1.38 -0.19 -37.31
C LEU A 649 -0.81 -0.87 -38.58
N SER A 650 0.14 -0.23 -39.24
CA SER A 650 0.83 -0.75 -40.43
C SER A 650 2.27 -0.28 -40.44
N GLY A 651 3.21 -1.19 -40.71
CA GLY A 651 4.65 -0.93 -40.70
C GLY A 651 5.44 -2.07 -41.38
N PRO A 652 6.78 -2.08 -41.28
CA PRO A 652 7.63 -3.05 -41.98
C PRO A 652 7.68 -4.45 -41.34
N ALA A 653 7.14 -4.62 -40.14
CA ALA A 653 7.21 -5.83 -39.34
C ALA A 653 5.83 -6.34 -38.91
N SER A 654 5.79 -7.39 -38.07
CA SER A 654 4.55 -7.80 -37.39
C SER A 654 4.08 -6.68 -36.46
N VAL A 655 2.77 -6.42 -36.43
CA VAL A 655 2.15 -5.37 -35.63
C VAL A 655 0.99 -5.93 -34.81
N PRO A 656 0.74 -5.41 -33.60
CA PRO A 656 -0.46 -5.72 -32.84
C PRO A 656 -1.73 -5.47 -33.66
N SER A 657 -2.68 -6.38 -33.56
CA SER A 657 -4.01 -6.25 -34.15
C SER A 657 -4.86 -5.20 -33.42
N SER A 658 -5.96 -4.75 -34.05
CA SER A 658 -6.91 -3.84 -33.40
C SER A 658 -7.43 -4.35 -32.06
N ASP A 659 -7.60 -5.67 -31.89
CA ASP A 659 -8.10 -6.25 -30.63
C ASP A 659 -7.04 -6.27 -29.54
N GLU A 660 -5.77 -6.51 -29.88
CA GLU A 660 -4.65 -6.43 -28.94
C GLU A 660 -4.44 -4.98 -28.48
N LEU A 661 -4.41 -4.01 -29.41
CA LEU A 661 -4.34 -2.58 -29.09
C LEU A 661 -5.54 -2.12 -28.24
N PHE A 662 -6.75 -2.58 -28.56
CA PHE A 662 -7.95 -2.20 -27.81
C PHE A 662 -7.91 -2.69 -26.35
N VAL A 663 -7.38 -3.88 -26.10
CA VAL A 663 -7.28 -4.44 -24.74
C VAL A 663 -6.32 -3.65 -23.85
N LEU A 664 -5.33 -2.97 -24.44
CA LEU A 664 -4.43 -2.03 -23.75
C LEU A 664 -5.07 -0.65 -23.49
N GLY A 665 -6.25 -0.36 -24.08
CA GLY A 665 -6.87 0.95 -24.01
C GLY A 665 -7.42 1.34 -22.64
N SER A 666 -7.01 2.51 -22.16
CA SER A 666 -7.74 3.30 -21.17
C SER A 666 -8.75 4.19 -21.88
N PHE A 667 -9.94 4.36 -21.31
CA PHE A 667 -11.05 5.08 -21.94
C PHE A 667 -11.64 6.07 -20.94
N THR A 668 -11.87 7.30 -21.37
CA THR A 668 -12.48 8.38 -20.58
C THR A 668 -13.31 9.26 -21.51
N GLY A 669 -14.54 9.64 -21.14
CA GLY A 669 -15.55 10.23 -22.06
C GLY A 669 -15.01 11.12 -23.19
N GLY A 670 -15.14 10.65 -24.43
CA GLY A 670 -14.61 11.30 -25.65
C GLY A 670 -13.18 10.93 -26.04
N THR A 671 -12.48 10.11 -25.24
CA THR A 671 -11.06 9.75 -25.45
C THR A 671 -10.76 8.28 -25.17
N CYS A 672 -9.83 7.72 -25.95
CA CYS A 672 -9.13 6.47 -25.69
C CYS A 672 -7.62 6.73 -25.73
N SER A 673 -6.86 6.23 -24.77
CA SER A 673 -5.40 6.28 -24.75
C SER A 673 -4.85 4.87 -24.59
N ILE A 674 -4.01 4.45 -25.53
CA ILE A 674 -3.39 3.11 -25.58
C ILE A 674 -1.89 3.29 -25.42
N ARG A 675 -1.35 2.86 -24.28
CA ARG A 675 0.09 2.82 -24.07
C ARG A 675 0.63 1.47 -24.52
N LEU A 676 1.56 1.47 -25.47
CA LEU A 676 2.21 0.25 -25.95
C LEU A 676 3.19 -0.28 -24.89
N PRO A 677 3.00 -1.49 -24.34
CA PRO A 677 3.88 -2.03 -23.33
C PRO A 677 5.18 -2.59 -23.93
N SER A 678 6.14 -2.96 -23.09
CA SER A 678 7.46 -3.48 -23.49
C SER A 678 7.41 -4.79 -24.27
N GLU A 679 6.44 -5.64 -23.96
CA GLU A 679 6.20 -6.95 -24.55
C GLU A 679 5.62 -6.87 -25.96
N ASP A 680 4.91 -5.78 -26.29
CA ASP A 680 4.36 -5.50 -27.63
C ASP A 680 5.21 -4.45 -28.39
N ALA A 681 6.51 -4.43 -28.11
CA ALA A 681 7.45 -3.49 -28.73
C ALA A 681 7.48 -3.61 -30.26
N LEU A 682 7.32 -2.49 -30.94
CA LEU A 682 7.39 -2.38 -32.40
C LEU A 682 8.84 -2.40 -32.88
N ASP A 683 9.10 -3.07 -34.00
CA ASP A 683 10.40 -3.02 -34.66
C ASP A 683 10.72 -1.61 -35.21
N PRO A 684 12.00 -1.26 -35.42
CA PRO A 684 12.40 0.00 -36.04
C PRO A 684 11.89 0.16 -37.48
N GLY A 685 11.35 1.34 -37.82
CA GLY A 685 10.91 1.66 -39.18
C GLY A 685 9.82 2.73 -39.24
N SER A 686 9.24 2.96 -40.42
CA SER A 686 8.13 3.91 -40.59
C SER A 686 6.78 3.22 -40.46
N TYR A 687 5.92 3.80 -39.64
CA TYR A 687 4.59 3.29 -39.30
C TYR A 687 3.49 4.27 -39.68
N THR A 688 2.31 3.73 -39.93
CA THR A 688 1.06 4.48 -40.04
C THR A 688 0.04 3.83 -39.12
N ILE A 689 -0.57 4.62 -38.23
CA ILE A 689 -1.79 4.23 -37.53
C ILE A 689 -2.97 4.85 -38.27
N GLU A 690 -3.98 4.04 -38.55
CA GLU A 690 -5.28 4.48 -39.07
C GLU A 690 -6.36 4.12 -38.04
N ALA A 691 -7.35 4.99 -37.86
CA ALA A 691 -8.47 4.71 -36.96
C ALA A 691 -9.82 5.14 -37.55
N THR A 692 -10.84 4.35 -37.23
CA THR A 692 -12.27 4.68 -37.43
C THR A 692 -13.06 4.31 -36.18
N ILE A 693 -14.13 5.06 -35.90
CA ILE A 693 -15.09 4.77 -34.83
C ILE A 693 -16.50 4.92 -35.38
N LYS A 694 -17.48 4.26 -34.76
CA LYS A 694 -18.90 4.40 -35.09
C LYS A 694 -19.66 5.08 -33.95
N ASP A 695 -20.78 5.68 -34.30
CA ASP A 695 -21.82 5.95 -33.31
C ASP A 695 -22.57 4.66 -32.93
N THR A 696 -23.46 4.75 -31.93
CA THR A 696 -24.33 3.63 -31.53
C THR A 696 -25.35 3.23 -32.60
N SER A 697 -25.61 4.07 -33.62
CA SER A 697 -26.47 3.75 -34.78
C SER A 697 -25.75 2.92 -35.85
N GLY A 698 -24.41 2.95 -35.87
CA GLY A 698 -23.55 2.28 -36.86
C GLY A 698 -23.00 3.19 -37.98
N ASN A 699 -23.19 4.50 -37.91
CA ASN A 699 -22.56 5.49 -38.78
C ASN A 699 -21.06 5.53 -38.49
N GLU A 700 -20.22 5.39 -39.50
CA GLU A 700 -18.75 5.27 -39.35
C GLU A 700 -18.05 6.58 -39.68
N SER A 701 -17.11 6.97 -38.83
CA SER A 701 -16.33 8.20 -38.96
C SER A 701 -15.55 8.29 -40.27
N SER A 702 -15.13 9.50 -40.62
CA SER A 702 -13.98 9.64 -41.52
C SER A 702 -12.75 8.97 -40.89
N LYS A 703 -11.92 8.31 -41.71
CA LYS A 703 -10.69 7.66 -41.26
C LYS A 703 -9.62 8.70 -40.94
N ALA A 704 -9.22 8.79 -39.68
CA ALA A 704 -8.00 9.53 -39.32
C ALA A 704 -6.77 8.67 -39.59
N SER A 705 -5.64 9.32 -39.90
CA SER A 705 -4.37 8.65 -40.15
C SER A 705 -3.22 9.51 -39.62
N LEU A 706 -2.23 8.86 -39.02
CA LEU A 706 -1.04 9.49 -38.46
C LEU A 706 0.19 8.64 -38.81
N GLN A 707 1.22 9.31 -39.34
CA GLN A 707 2.50 8.69 -39.68
C GLN A 707 3.56 9.02 -38.63
N PHE A 708 4.37 8.03 -38.28
CA PHE A 708 5.48 8.15 -37.34
C PHE A 708 6.61 7.19 -37.71
N SER A 709 7.76 7.34 -37.06
CA SER A 709 8.87 6.39 -37.19
C SER A 709 9.26 5.82 -35.83
N VAL A 710 9.35 4.51 -35.73
CA VAL A 710 9.97 3.81 -34.60
C VAL A 710 11.47 3.76 -34.86
N ILE A 711 12.29 4.07 -33.86
CA ILE A 711 13.75 3.89 -33.93
C ILE A 711 14.22 2.77 -33.01
N SER A 712 15.33 2.12 -33.38
CA SER A 712 16.04 1.19 -32.50
C SER A 712 16.41 1.88 -31.20
N PRO A 713 16.36 1.16 -30.07
CA PRO A 713 17.01 1.61 -28.87
C PRO A 713 18.52 1.85 -29.12
N SER A 714 19.04 3.02 -28.76
CA SER A 714 20.45 3.40 -28.75
C SER A 714 20.91 4.01 -27.42
N THR A 715 22.04 3.54 -26.90
CA THR A 715 22.74 4.18 -25.77
C THR A 715 23.38 5.53 -26.11
N GLU A 716 23.42 5.89 -27.40
CA GLU A 716 24.11 7.07 -27.94
C GLU A 716 23.15 8.16 -28.45
N VAL A 717 21.85 7.85 -28.60
CA VAL A 717 20.86 8.77 -29.19
C VAL A 717 19.57 8.77 -28.39
N ARG A 718 19.07 9.97 -28.05
CA ARG A 718 17.78 10.18 -27.38
C ARG A 718 16.59 9.69 -28.21
N PRO A 719 15.46 9.31 -27.56
CA PRO A 719 15.13 9.72 -26.19
C PRO A 719 15.21 8.62 -25.11
N PHE A 720 15.43 9.08 -23.87
CA PHE A 720 16.00 8.37 -22.72
C PHE A 720 15.64 6.89 -22.55
N GLU A 721 16.55 6.03 -22.98
CA GLU A 721 16.48 4.58 -22.79
C GLU A 721 17.02 4.08 -21.46
N ARG A 722 17.69 4.95 -20.70
CA ARG A 722 18.08 4.75 -19.31
C ARG A 722 17.70 5.98 -18.49
N THR A 723 17.44 5.78 -17.21
CA THR A 723 17.26 6.88 -16.26
C THR A 723 18.49 7.79 -16.23
N GLN A 724 18.31 9.07 -16.57
CA GLN A 724 19.39 10.06 -16.59
C GLN A 724 19.76 10.48 -15.18
N ILE A 725 21.04 10.47 -14.84
CA ILE A 725 21.49 10.90 -13.51
C ILE A 725 21.90 12.37 -13.58
N VAL A 726 21.39 13.18 -12.65
CA VAL A 726 21.87 14.53 -12.36
C VAL A 726 22.53 14.51 -10.99
N TRP A 727 23.85 14.69 -10.96
CA TRP A 727 24.58 14.94 -9.73
C TRP A 727 24.44 16.41 -9.35
N VAL A 728 23.63 16.68 -8.33
CA VAL A 728 23.38 18.00 -7.77
C VAL A 728 24.39 18.26 -6.65
N GLN A 729 25.30 19.21 -6.88
CA GLN A 729 26.43 19.50 -6.00
C GLN A 729 26.14 20.72 -5.11
N PHE A 730 26.10 20.50 -3.80
CA PHE A 730 25.88 21.53 -2.76
C PHE A 730 27.16 21.82 -1.94
N ASP A 731 28.27 21.19 -2.31
CA ASP A 731 29.54 21.09 -1.57
C ASP A 731 30.69 21.88 -2.23
N LEU A 732 30.43 22.54 -3.35
CA LEU A 732 31.42 23.33 -4.07
C LEU A 732 31.64 24.70 -3.40
N ASP A 733 32.91 25.09 -3.30
CA ASP A 733 33.39 26.40 -2.86
C ASP A 733 34.13 27.04 -4.06
N ARG A 734 33.53 28.08 -4.65
CA ARG A 734 33.95 28.67 -5.94
C ARG A 734 34.45 30.11 -5.81
N GLU A 735 34.42 30.71 -4.63
CA GLU A 735 34.87 32.09 -4.47
C GLU A 735 36.35 32.26 -4.87
N GLY A 736 36.70 33.42 -5.42
CA GLY A 736 38.10 33.82 -5.65
C GLY A 736 38.87 33.08 -6.76
N LYS A 737 38.23 32.63 -7.85
CA LYS A 737 38.87 31.93 -9.00
C LYS A 737 39.64 30.67 -8.58
N GLY A 738 38.97 29.79 -7.83
CA GLY A 738 39.55 28.53 -7.35
C GLY A 738 40.41 28.69 -6.09
N LYS A 739 40.09 29.67 -5.25
CA LYS A 739 40.68 29.88 -3.92
C LYS A 739 39.57 30.22 -2.92
N GLY A 740 38.68 29.25 -2.76
CA GLY A 740 37.58 29.29 -1.82
C GLY A 740 38.00 29.59 -0.39
N ASP A 741 37.05 30.07 0.43
CA ASP A 741 37.32 30.46 1.81
C ASP A 741 37.31 29.28 2.81
N GLY A 742 36.97 28.09 2.33
CA GLY A 742 36.79 26.87 3.12
C GLY A 742 35.31 26.56 3.45
N THR A 743 34.38 27.40 3.00
CA THR A 743 32.93 27.24 3.14
C THR A 743 32.32 26.92 1.78
N ALA A 744 31.45 25.91 1.69
CA ALA A 744 30.69 25.69 0.45
C ALA A 744 29.82 26.90 0.11
N ASP A 745 29.74 27.26 -1.17
CA ASP A 745 28.96 28.41 -1.69
C ASP A 745 27.50 28.36 -1.20
N PHE A 746 26.93 27.15 -1.16
CA PHE A 746 25.57 26.90 -0.69
C PHE A 746 25.39 27.24 0.79
N ASP A 747 26.35 26.86 1.63
CA ASP A 747 26.30 27.13 3.06
C ASP A 747 26.45 28.64 3.32
N GLN A 748 27.24 29.33 2.48
CA GLN A 748 27.34 30.79 2.49
C GLN A 748 26.01 31.46 2.09
N ASP A 749 25.29 30.96 1.08
CA ASP A 749 23.92 31.42 0.81
C ASP A 749 23.01 31.19 2.03
N LEU A 750 23.02 30.00 2.64
CA LEU A 750 22.17 29.73 3.82
C LEU A 750 22.48 30.65 5.01
N PHE A 751 23.73 31.11 5.17
CA PHE A 751 24.07 32.15 6.15
C PHE A 751 23.52 33.54 5.77
N ASP A 752 23.55 33.92 4.49
CA ASP A 752 23.06 35.23 4.01
C ASP A 752 21.52 35.33 4.05
N TYR A 753 20.82 34.24 3.74
CA TYR A 753 19.36 34.10 3.92
C TYR A 753 18.95 33.95 5.41
N GLY A 754 19.87 33.57 6.29
CA GLY A 754 19.63 33.38 7.73
C GLY A 754 19.03 32.03 8.11
N LEU A 755 19.09 31.04 7.22
CA LEU A 755 18.64 29.65 7.46
C LEU A 755 19.67 28.82 8.24
N MET A 756 20.90 29.33 8.38
CA MET A 756 21.97 28.79 9.23
C MET A 756 22.69 29.93 9.97
N THR A 757 23.45 29.60 11.02
CA THR A 757 24.26 30.57 11.79
C THR A 757 25.74 30.21 11.76
N LYS A 758 26.63 31.14 11.36
CA LYS A 758 28.09 30.92 11.40
C LYS A 758 28.55 30.56 12.82
N GLY A 759 29.34 29.49 12.94
CA GLY A 759 29.83 28.93 14.21
C GLY A 759 28.89 27.93 14.90
N ASP A 760 27.71 27.63 14.31
CA ASP A 760 26.73 26.64 14.77
C ASP A 760 26.51 26.56 16.30
N PRO A 761 26.04 27.64 16.94
CA PRO A 761 26.00 27.77 18.41
C PRO A 761 25.07 26.76 19.13
N ILE A 762 24.23 26.02 18.39
CA ILE A 762 23.36 24.96 18.94
C ILE A 762 23.60 23.57 18.31
N GLY A 763 24.54 23.43 17.37
CA GLY A 763 24.84 22.16 16.70
C GLY A 763 23.76 21.66 15.73
N ARG A 764 23.03 22.55 15.06
CA ARG A 764 21.88 22.22 14.17
C ARG A 764 22.01 22.77 12.75
N ASN A 765 23.13 23.37 12.36
CA ASN A 765 23.34 23.77 10.95
C ASN A 765 23.25 22.57 10.01
N ALA A 766 23.83 21.41 10.38
CA ALA A 766 23.77 20.20 9.56
C ALA A 766 22.33 19.70 9.32
N PHE A 767 21.45 19.84 10.32
CA PHE A 767 20.03 19.55 10.20
C PHE A 767 19.34 20.52 9.23
N MET A 768 19.52 21.84 9.41
CA MET A 768 18.93 22.84 8.52
C MET A 768 19.42 22.70 7.07
N ARG A 769 20.73 22.45 6.88
CA ARG A 769 21.33 22.18 5.57
C ARG A 769 20.66 20.99 4.89
N LYS A 770 20.43 19.89 5.63
CA LYS A 770 19.72 18.69 5.11
C LYS A 770 18.27 19.01 4.74
N VAL A 771 17.53 19.71 5.62
CA VAL A 771 16.14 20.13 5.35
C VAL A 771 16.03 20.92 4.05
N VAL A 772 16.91 21.91 3.84
CA VAL A 772 16.88 22.73 2.63
C VAL A 772 17.33 21.93 1.39
N MET A 773 18.37 21.10 1.48
CA MET A 773 18.80 20.24 0.37
C MET A 773 17.69 19.27 -0.07
N ASP A 774 17.09 18.55 0.88
CA ASP A 774 16.00 17.61 0.59
C ASP A 774 14.80 18.33 -0.02
N GLY A 775 14.50 19.55 0.45
CA GLY A 775 13.48 20.42 -0.14
C GLY A 775 13.79 20.81 -1.60
N VAL A 776 15.02 21.27 -1.90
CA VAL A 776 15.44 21.63 -3.27
C VAL A 776 15.26 20.45 -4.21
N LEU A 777 15.68 19.25 -3.77
CA LEU A 777 15.52 18.02 -4.55
C LEU A 777 14.04 17.66 -4.71
N ALA A 778 13.23 17.76 -3.66
CA ALA A 778 11.79 17.48 -3.70
C ALA A 778 11.04 18.41 -4.66
N ALA A 779 11.33 19.71 -4.64
CA ALA A 779 10.77 20.69 -5.56
C ALA A 779 11.20 20.42 -7.02
N THR A 780 12.47 20.10 -7.24
CA THR A 780 13.00 19.73 -8.57
C THR A 780 12.36 18.43 -9.08
N ASN A 781 12.33 17.38 -8.25
CA ASN A 781 11.69 16.09 -8.56
C ASN A 781 10.21 16.23 -8.87
N LYS A 782 9.50 17.12 -8.17
CA LYS A 782 8.09 17.43 -8.41
C LYS A 782 7.85 17.95 -9.83
N ALA A 783 8.74 18.81 -10.35
CA ALA A 783 8.65 19.27 -11.74
C ALA A 783 8.72 18.09 -12.73
N TYR A 784 9.60 17.11 -12.46
CA TYR A 784 9.81 15.89 -13.25
C TYR A 784 8.82 14.73 -12.94
N LEU A 785 7.74 14.99 -12.19
CA LEU A 785 6.75 14.00 -11.73
C LEU A 785 7.33 12.82 -10.95
N ARG A 786 8.40 13.02 -10.17
CA ARG A 786 8.99 12.00 -9.28
C ARG A 786 8.61 12.22 -7.81
N ALA A 787 8.90 11.25 -6.97
CA ALA A 787 8.81 11.39 -5.51
C ALA A 787 9.97 12.22 -4.95
N ALA A 788 9.87 12.64 -3.69
CA ALA A 788 10.84 13.55 -3.07
C ALA A 788 12.26 12.94 -3.03
N ASP A 789 12.34 11.62 -2.82
CA ASP A 789 13.54 10.78 -2.83
C ASP A 789 14.04 10.40 -4.24
N SER A 790 13.53 11.06 -5.28
CA SER A 790 13.75 10.71 -6.69
C SER A 790 13.26 9.31 -7.11
N SER A 791 12.44 8.60 -6.32
CA SER A 791 11.80 7.35 -6.79
C SER A 791 10.68 7.61 -7.79
N SER A 792 10.32 6.61 -8.60
CA SER A 792 9.22 6.73 -9.55
C SER A 792 7.86 6.77 -8.83
N LYS A 793 6.97 7.65 -9.29
CA LYS A 793 5.55 7.69 -8.91
C LYS A 793 4.67 6.78 -9.79
N GLY A 794 5.27 6.09 -10.75
CA GLY A 794 4.58 5.24 -11.72
C GLY A 794 5.07 5.51 -13.14
N VAL A 795 4.34 4.97 -14.11
CA VAL A 795 4.72 4.99 -15.54
C VAL A 795 4.82 6.39 -16.16
N ASP A 796 4.35 7.43 -15.45
CA ASP A 796 4.38 8.83 -15.89
C ASP A 796 5.53 9.65 -15.28
N SER A 797 6.37 9.06 -14.43
CA SER A 797 7.59 9.72 -13.96
C SER A 797 8.59 9.87 -15.11
N VAL A 798 9.23 11.03 -15.22
CA VAL A 798 10.34 11.21 -16.17
C VAL A 798 11.51 10.31 -15.75
N HIS A 799 12.18 9.68 -16.73
CA HIS A 799 13.40 8.89 -16.55
C HIS A 799 14.62 9.77 -16.24
N ILE A 800 14.58 10.45 -15.10
CA ILE A 800 15.65 11.25 -14.51
C ILE A 800 15.79 10.90 -13.03
N ARG A 801 16.98 11.01 -12.45
CA ARG A 801 17.21 10.93 -11.01
C ARG A 801 18.14 12.04 -10.58
N LEU A 802 17.77 12.74 -9.51
CA LEU A 802 18.63 13.67 -8.81
C LEU A 802 19.39 12.91 -7.72
N VAL A 803 20.70 13.12 -7.64
CA VAL A 803 21.60 12.52 -6.64
C VAL A 803 22.49 13.61 -6.05
N THR A 804 22.71 13.59 -4.73
CA THR A 804 23.58 14.57 -4.05
C THR A 804 25.04 14.15 -3.97
N ARG A 805 25.29 12.84 -4.07
CA ARG A 805 26.63 12.25 -4.14
C ARG A 805 27.03 11.95 -5.58
N LYS A 806 28.33 11.85 -5.81
CA LYS A 806 28.87 11.40 -7.09
C LYS A 806 28.35 9.98 -7.38
N PRO A 807 27.66 9.73 -8.50
CA PRO A 807 27.28 8.37 -8.87
C PRO A 807 28.52 7.56 -9.28
N CYS A 808 28.33 6.25 -9.43
CA CYS A 808 29.26 5.33 -10.10
C CYS A 808 29.57 5.78 -11.56
N ARG A 809 30.19 4.91 -12.37
CA ARG A 809 30.58 5.20 -13.77
C ARG A 809 29.42 5.53 -14.73
N ALA A 810 28.18 5.42 -14.27
CA ALA A 810 27.01 5.88 -15.00
C ALA A 810 27.16 7.34 -15.49
N PRO A 811 27.01 7.60 -16.80
CA PRO A 811 27.04 8.95 -17.35
C PRO A 811 25.98 9.84 -16.70
N HIS A 812 26.42 11.00 -16.20
CA HIS A 812 25.60 11.91 -15.42
C HIS A 812 25.86 13.36 -15.81
N MET A 813 24.83 14.18 -15.74
CA MET A 813 24.97 15.63 -15.71
C MET A 813 25.48 16.07 -14.33
N LYS A 814 26.22 17.19 -14.28
CA LYS A 814 26.52 17.88 -13.00
C LYS A 814 25.81 19.23 -12.94
N MET A 815 25.21 19.53 -11.80
CA MET A 815 24.55 20.80 -11.53
C MET A 815 24.94 21.30 -10.15
N SER A 816 25.76 22.35 -10.09
CA SER A 816 26.09 23.03 -8.84
C SER A 816 24.89 23.81 -8.33
N VAL A 817 24.73 23.93 -7.02
CA VAL A 817 23.76 24.84 -6.39
C VAL A 817 24.48 25.61 -5.30
N GLY A 818 24.59 26.93 -5.45
CA GLY A 818 25.18 27.81 -4.44
C GLY A 818 25.90 29.02 -5.05
N GLY A 819 25.97 30.12 -4.31
CA GLY A 819 26.83 31.26 -4.60
C GLY A 819 26.32 32.15 -5.73
N LYS A 820 27.24 32.94 -6.27
CA LYS A 820 27.00 34.02 -7.24
C LYS A 820 27.48 33.65 -8.64
N ASP A 821 27.01 34.39 -9.63
CA ASP A 821 27.45 34.27 -11.02
C ASP A 821 28.96 34.62 -11.11
N PRO A 822 29.82 33.68 -11.54
CA PRO A 822 31.28 33.86 -11.54
C PRO A 822 31.78 34.90 -12.55
N ASP A 823 30.98 35.24 -13.57
CA ASP A 823 31.32 36.31 -14.53
C ASP A 823 30.96 37.71 -13.99
N GLY A 824 30.23 37.77 -12.87
CA GLY A 824 29.91 39.02 -12.20
C GLY A 824 31.12 39.65 -11.51
N LYS A 825 30.98 40.91 -11.07
CA LYS A 825 32.04 41.63 -10.35
C LYS A 825 32.43 40.89 -9.06
N GLU A 826 33.73 40.82 -8.77
CA GLU A 826 34.25 40.27 -7.51
C GLU A 826 33.73 41.08 -6.29
N LYS A 827 33.52 40.40 -5.15
CA LYS A 827 33.16 40.97 -3.84
C LYS A 827 31.79 41.67 -3.70
N ARG A 828 30.80 41.26 -4.50
CA ARG A 828 29.41 41.73 -4.35
C ARG A 828 28.76 41.20 -3.05
N GLY A 829 28.09 42.10 -2.33
CA GLY A 829 27.39 41.82 -1.06
C GLY A 829 25.98 42.42 -1.00
N TYR A 830 25.33 42.32 0.16
CA TYR A 830 23.95 42.79 0.36
C TYR A 830 23.80 44.29 -0.03
N GLY A 831 22.94 44.56 -1.01
CA GLY A 831 22.69 45.89 -1.57
C GLY A 831 23.41 46.21 -2.88
N ASP A 832 24.31 45.34 -3.36
CA ASP A 832 24.91 45.45 -4.69
C ASP A 832 24.00 44.92 -5.81
N GLU A 833 24.34 45.25 -7.06
CA GLU A 833 23.63 44.77 -8.24
C GLU A 833 23.95 43.29 -8.56
N SER A 834 22.90 42.51 -8.82
CA SER A 834 23.00 41.16 -9.41
C SER A 834 23.32 41.25 -10.92
N THR A 835 23.91 40.19 -11.49
CA THR A 835 24.01 40.06 -12.96
C THR A 835 22.67 39.75 -13.63
N GLY A 836 21.66 39.35 -12.86
CA GLY A 836 20.36 38.87 -13.35
C GLY A 836 20.37 37.43 -13.83
N ILE A 837 21.51 36.73 -13.76
CA ILE A 837 21.65 35.33 -14.20
C ILE A 837 21.48 34.41 -12.99
N LEU A 838 20.34 33.75 -12.87
CA LEU A 838 20.00 32.88 -11.73
C LEU A 838 20.52 31.43 -11.89
N GLY A 839 20.88 31.04 -13.11
CA GLY A 839 21.42 29.72 -13.43
C GLY A 839 22.06 29.71 -14.82
N ARG A 840 22.87 28.69 -15.08
CA ARG A 840 23.50 28.40 -16.38
C ARG A 840 23.67 26.89 -16.57
N ALA A 841 23.29 26.37 -17.74
CA ALA A 841 23.57 25.01 -18.19
C ALA A 841 23.98 25.00 -19.66
N LEU A 842 24.77 23.99 -20.07
CA LEU A 842 25.04 23.75 -21.49
C LEU A 842 23.82 23.12 -22.16
N TYR A 843 23.51 23.59 -23.37
CA TYR A 843 22.47 23.03 -24.22
C TYR A 843 23.01 21.78 -24.95
N ASP A 844 22.70 20.60 -24.42
CA ASP A 844 22.97 19.32 -25.08
C ASP A 844 21.67 18.77 -25.71
N TYR A 845 21.43 19.20 -26.95
CA TYR A 845 20.41 18.60 -27.82
C TYR A 845 20.87 17.24 -28.33
N GLN A 846 20.74 16.22 -27.46
CA GLN A 846 20.68 14.75 -27.71
C GLN A 846 21.36 13.94 -26.58
N ASN A 847 21.99 14.57 -25.60
CA ASN A 847 22.92 13.93 -24.64
C ASN A 847 24.17 13.33 -25.32
N SER A 848 24.48 13.80 -26.53
CA SER A 848 25.34 13.09 -27.49
C SER A 848 26.84 13.19 -27.16
N THR A 849 27.19 14.09 -26.24
CA THR A 849 28.55 14.57 -26.00
C THR A 849 28.86 14.46 -24.51
N PRO A 850 29.45 13.34 -24.03
CA PRO A 850 29.82 13.17 -22.62
C PRO A 850 30.74 14.26 -22.03
N ASN A 851 31.41 15.01 -22.89
CA ASN A 851 32.23 16.18 -22.55
C ASN A 851 31.40 17.44 -22.25
N GLU A 852 30.13 17.48 -22.68
CA GLU A 852 29.17 18.60 -22.54
C GLU A 852 28.11 18.34 -21.45
N ASN A 853 28.11 17.16 -20.82
CA ASN A 853 27.32 16.78 -19.63
C ASN A 853 27.62 17.64 -18.35
N ASN A 854 28.08 18.89 -18.49
CA ASN A 854 28.69 19.69 -17.42
C ASN A 854 29.78 18.94 -16.64
N SER A 855 30.46 17.97 -17.27
CA SER A 855 31.31 17.00 -16.57
C SER A 855 32.64 17.59 -16.08
N GLY A 856 33.07 18.72 -16.65
CA GLY A 856 34.25 19.48 -16.22
C GLY A 856 33.98 20.45 -15.06
N THR A 857 35.04 20.89 -14.40
CA THR A 857 35.03 21.94 -13.36
C THR A 857 34.84 23.35 -13.95
N SER A 858 33.92 23.50 -14.92
CA SER A 858 33.69 24.77 -15.60
C SER A 858 33.16 25.78 -14.57
N PRO A 859 33.75 26.98 -14.45
CA PRO A 859 33.53 27.84 -13.28
C PRO A 859 32.10 28.36 -13.12
N GLY A 860 31.24 28.28 -14.14
CA GLY A 860 29.91 28.90 -14.15
C GLY A 860 28.79 28.05 -14.74
N LEU A 861 28.59 26.85 -14.22
CA LEU A 861 27.41 26.01 -14.51
C LEU A 861 26.72 25.61 -13.19
N GLY A 862 25.39 25.49 -13.22
CA GLY A 862 24.52 25.29 -12.06
C GLY A 862 23.60 26.48 -11.75
N VAL A 863 23.06 26.51 -10.54
CA VAL A 863 22.14 27.52 -10.00
C VAL A 863 22.86 28.42 -9.00
N PHE A 864 22.52 29.71 -8.97
CA PHE A 864 23.15 30.75 -8.17
C PHE A 864 22.16 31.43 -7.19
N PRO A 865 21.80 30.80 -6.05
CA PRO A 865 20.92 31.41 -5.05
C PRO A 865 21.48 32.72 -4.48
N GLY A 866 22.80 32.91 -4.47
CA GLY A 866 23.44 34.18 -4.13
C GLY A 866 23.15 35.32 -5.11
N GLU A 867 22.92 35.07 -6.40
CA GLU A 867 22.41 36.10 -7.34
C GLU A 867 20.96 36.46 -7.04
N LEU A 868 20.14 35.44 -6.76
CA LEU A 868 18.75 35.65 -6.35
C LEU A 868 18.69 36.51 -5.07
N PHE A 869 19.58 36.25 -4.10
CA PHE A 869 19.71 37.05 -2.89
C PHE A 869 20.03 38.50 -3.20
N LEU A 870 21.08 38.77 -3.99
CA LEU A 870 21.45 40.15 -4.39
C LEU A 870 20.28 40.87 -5.06
N TYR A 871 19.62 40.21 -6.02
CA TYR A 871 18.50 40.77 -6.78
C TYR A 871 17.30 41.10 -5.89
N GLN A 872 16.84 40.15 -5.06
CA GLN A 872 15.68 40.34 -4.19
C GLN A 872 15.97 41.27 -3.00
N ALA A 873 17.19 41.23 -2.45
CA ALA A 873 17.64 42.17 -1.43
C ALA A 873 17.65 43.60 -1.94
N LYS A 874 18.15 43.84 -3.17
CA LYS A 874 18.14 45.18 -3.78
C LYS A 874 16.71 45.71 -3.95
N GLN A 875 15.80 44.89 -4.46
CA GLN A 875 14.37 45.26 -4.55
C GLN A 875 13.74 45.55 -3.19
N TYR A 876 14.06 44.75 -2.16
CA TYR A 876 13.60 45.00 -0.80
C TYR A 876 14.13 46.34 -0.25
N ILE A 877 15.43 46.64 -0.42
CA ILE A 877 16.04 47.90 0.02
C ILE A 877 15.39 49.11 -0.66
N ASP A 878 15.10 49.04 -1.96
CA ASP A 878 14.55 50.16 -2.73
C ASP A 878 13.06 50.43 -2.42
N LEU A 879 12.33 49.45 -1.87
CA LEU A 879 10.89 49.54 -1.61
C LEU A 879 10.53 49.63 -0.12
N TYR A 880 11.34 49.08 0.78
CA TYR A 880 11.12 49.12 2.22
C TYR A 880 11.52 50.50 2.80
N PRO A 881 10.72 51.13 3.69
CA PRO A 881 9.60 50.57 4.44
C PRO A 881 8.21 50.73 3.80
N TYR A 882 8.10 51.31 2.59
CA TYR A 882 6.83 51.62 1.96
C TYR A 882 6.07 50.38 1.46
N PHE A 883 6.80 49.35 1.03
CA PHE A 883 6.24 48.06 0.63
C PHE A 883 7.18 46.92 1.07
N ILE A 884 6.61 45.85 1.63
CA ILE A 884 7.35 44.63 1.98
C ILE A 884 7.08 43.57 0.90
N THR A 885 8.11 43.27 0.10
CA THR A 885 8.09 42.22 -0.91
C THR A 885 7.86 40.85 -0.27
N THR A 886 7.44 39.84 -1.04
CA THR A 886 7.25 38.47 -0.51
C THR A 886 8.56 37.90 0.04
N PHE A 887 9.67 38.04 -0.69
CA PHE A 887 11.03 37.77 -0.17
C PHE A 887 11.31 38.50 1.15
N GLY A 888 10.95 39.79 1.22
CA GLY A 888 11.08 40.61 2.41
C GLY A 888 10.24 40.10 3.59
N ARG A 889 9.06 39.54 3.32
CA ARG A 889 8.18 38.95 4.34
C ARG A 889 8.75 37.64 4.87
N THR A 890 9.31 36.81 4.00
CA THR A 890 9.93 35.53 4.36
C THR A 890 11.24 35.71 5.13
N PHE A 891 12.21 36.46 4.59
CA PHE A 891 13.58 36.46 5.13
C PHE A 891 13.94 37.60 6.08
N LYS A 892 13.16 38.67 6.19
CA LYS A 892 13.52 39.79 7.09
C LYS A 892 13.65 39.38 8.57
N GLY A 893 12.86 38.40 9.02
CA GLY A 893 12.95 37.84 10.38
C GLY A 893 14.21 37.02 10.64
N LEU A 894 14.85 36.52 9.59
CA LEU A 894 15.97 35.56 9.66
C LEU A 894 17.30 36.16 9.18
N SER A 895 17.33 36.77 7.99
CA SER A 895 18.57 37.25 7.36
C SER A 895 19.27 38.31 8.23
N PRO A 896 20.56 38.11 8.57
CA PRO A 896 21.27 39.04 9.44
C PRO A 896 21.49 40.40 8.78
N HIS A 897 21.58 40.44 7.44
CA HIS A 897 21.73 41.66 6.65
C HIS A 897 20.47 42.54 6.65
N MET A 898 19.31 41.93 6.85
CA MET A 898 18.01 42.62 6.93
C MET A 898 17.62 42.99 8.38
N GLY A 899 18.49 42.70 9.36
CA GLY A 899 18.25 42.91 10.79
C GLY A 899 17.53 41.76 11.51
N GLY A 900 17.43 40.59 10.88
CA GLY A 900 16.80 39.39 11.43
C GLY A 900 17.66 38.63 12.45
N THR A 901 17.07 37.59 13.03
CA THR A 901 17.74 36.62 13.91
C THR A 901 17.82 35.25 13.20
N PRO A 902 19.00 34.87 12.69
CA PRO A 902 19.18 33.62 11.94
C PRO A 902 18.79 32.37 12.74
N ALA A 903 18.44 31.31 12.03
CA ALA A 903 18.15 30.00 12.62
C ALA A 903 19.38 29.46 13.37
N GLY A 904 19.16 29.07 14.63
CA GLY A 904 20.19 28.67 15.58
C GLY A 904 20.63 29.77 16.55
N LYS A 905 20.23 31.03 16.33
CA LYS A 905 20.61 32.17 17.18
C LYS A 905 19.52 32.63 18.14
N ASP A 906 18.24 32.33 17.88
CA ASP A 906 17.17 32.63 18.83
C ASP A 906 17.18 31.63 20.00
N SER A 907 16.82 32.09 21.20
CA SER A 907 16.78 31.25 22.41
C SER A 907 15.83 30.05 22.30
N ARG A 908 14.83 30.12 21.40
CA ARG A 908 13.87 29.04 21.11
C ARG A 908 14.42 27.98 20.17
N ASP A 909 15.42 28.30 19.34
CA ASP A 909 15.88 27.44 18.24
C ASP A 909 16.43 26.09 18.74
N LYS A 910 17.05 26.07 19.93
CA LYS A 910 17.50 24.84 20.59
C LYS A 910 16.37 23.83 20.84
N LYS A 911 15.12 24.29 20.99
CA LYS A 911 13.95 23.43 21.22
C LYS A 911 13.18 23.17 19.92
N VAL A 912 12.95 24.19 19.09
CA VAL A 912 12.14 24.03 17.87
C VAL A 912 12.85 23.29 16.74
N LEU A 913 14.19 23.23 16.77
CA LEU A 913 14.98 22.45 15.82
C LEU A 913 15.49 21.11 16.40
N ALA A 914 14.96 20.66 17.55
CA ALA A 914 15.34 19.39 18.18
C ALA A 914 14.71 18.18 17.47
N ASP A 915 15.37 17.02 17.52
CA ASP A 915 14.91 15.79 16.86
C ASP A 915 13.61 15.22 17.45
N ASP A 916 13.27 15.59 18.70
CA ASP A 916 12.07 15.19 19.44
C ASP A 916 10.99 16.30 19.51
N PHE A 917 11.08 17.33 18.67
CA PHE A 917 10.16 18.48 18.72
C PHE A 917 8.71 18.12 18.32
N ASP A 918 7.82 18.10 19.32
CA ASP A 918 6.38 17.93 19.13
C ASP A 918 5.67 19.27 18.88
N TYR A 919 5.43 19.58 17.59
CA TYR A 919 4.70 20.77 17.18
C TYR A 919 3.31 20.88 17.83
N SER A 920 2.59 19.77 18.06
CA SER A 920 1.22 19.84 18.62
C SER A 920 1.22 20.46 20.01
N LYS A 921 2.22 20.10 20.83
CA LYS A 921 2.39 20.55 22.24
C LYS A 921 3.17 21.87 22.37
N ALA A 922 3.73 22.40 21.29
CA ALA A 922 4.50 23.66 21.32
C ALA A 922 3.63 24.90 21.62
N SER A 923 4.22 25.86 22.32
CA SER A 923 3.58 27.15 22.62
C SER A 923 3.45 28.04 21.36
N PRO A 924 2.57 29.06 21.34
CA PRO A 924 2.37 29.90 20.15
C PRO A 924 3.64 30.61 19.66
N SER A 925 4.55 31.01 20.56
CA SER A 925 5.82 31.66 20.21
C SER A 925 6.90 30.68 19.76
N GLU A 926 6.79 29.39 20.10
CA GLU A 926 7.63 28.32 19.57
C GLU A 926 7.14 27.89 18.18
N LYS A 927 5.82 27.71 18.01
CA LYS A 927 5.17 27.46 16.70
C LYS A 927 5.53 28.55 15.70
N ALA A 928 5.30 29.82 16.04
CA ALA A 928 5.62 30.93 15.14
C ALA A 928 7.11 31.01 14.74
N ARG A 929 8.04 30.55 15.59
CA ARG A 929 9.47 30.51 15.26
C ARG A 929 9.83 29.29 14.39
N TYR A 930 9.22 28.13 14.67
CA TYR A 930 9.32 26.96 13.80
C TYR A 930 8.79 27.27 12.40
N ASP A 931 7.59 27.84 12.32
CA ASP A 931 6.94 28.23 11.06
C ASP A 931 7.75 29.30 10.32
N GLU A 932 8.33 30.29 11.02
CA GLU A 932 9.23 31.29 10.41
C GLU A 932 10.45 30.63 9.75
N ILE A 933 11.13 29.70 10.43
CA ILE A 933 12.30 29.01 9.89
C ILE A 933 11.92 28.04 8.76
N MET A 934 10.89 27.21 8.97
CA MET A 934 10.56 26.12 8.05
C MET A 934 9.84 26.61 6.80
N ASN A 935 8.97 27.62 6.89
CA ASN A 935 8.39 28.24 5.69
C ASN A 935 9.47 28.93 4.87
N ALA A 936 10.46 29.58 5.51
CA ALA A 936 11.58 30.20 4.80
C ALA A 936 12.53 29.18 4.15
N ALA A 937 12.71 28.01 4.76
CA ALA A 937 13.43 26.90 4.18
C ALA A 937 12.69 26.31 2.97
N ASP A 938 11.37 26.12 3.06
CA ASP A 938 10.52 25.60 1.97
C ASP A 938 10.39 26.58 0.80
N ASP A 939 10.24 27.87 1.08
CA ASP A 939 10.28 28.97 0.11
C ASP A 939 11.60 28.97 -0.69
N PHE A 940 12.75 28.96 0.00
CA PHE A 940 14.07 28.89 -0.62
C PHE A 940 14.21 27.63 -1.47
N ALA A 941 13.85 26.48 -0.89
CA ALA A 941 13.93 25.19 -1.52
C ALA A 941 13.08 25.11 -2.81
N THR A 942 11.86 25.62 -2.75
CA THR A 942 10.93 25.68 -3.89
C THR A 942 11.49 26.55 -5.01
N VAL A 943 11.95 27.77 -4.69
CA VAL A 943 12.48 28.70 -5.71
C VAL A 943 13.74 28.13 -6.37
N VAL A 944 14.70 27.66 -5.57
CA VAL A 944 15.96 27.09 -6.07
C VAL A 944 15.72 25.78 -6.85
N GLY A 945 14.77 24.96 -6.41
CA GLY A 945 14.39 23.72 -7.12
C GLY A 945 13.69 23.96 -8.46
N VAL A 946 12.87 25.02 -8.58
CA VAL A 946 12.28 25.41 -9.87
C VAL A 946 13.35 25.90 -10.85
N ILE A 947 14.33 26.69 -10.38
CA ILE A 947 15.46 27.14 -11.22
C ILE A 947 16.33 25.94 -11.60
N LEU A 948 16.64 25.03 -10.67
CA LEU A 948 17.39 23.81 -10.96
C LEU A 948 16.69 22.92 -12.00
N ALA A 949 15.37 22.76 -11.89
CA ALA A 949 14.58 22.04 -12.89
C ALA A 949 14.66 22.70 -14.28
N HIS A 950 14.68 24.03 -14.34
CA HIS A 950 14.84 24.80 -15.58
C HIS A 950 16.21 24.58 -16.23
N GLU A 951 17.30 24.71 -15.46
CA GLU A 951 18.68 24.52 -15.95
C GLU A 951 18.93 23.09 -16.44
N ILE A 952 18.43 22.09 -15.71
CA ILE A 952 18.43 20.69 -16.18
C ILE A 952 17.67 20.58 -17.51
N GLY A 953 16.57 21.32 -17.69
CA GLY A 953 15.81 21.35 -18.93
C GLY A 953 16.60 21.82 -20.16
N HIS A 954 17.59 22.72 -20.01
CA HIS A 954 18.50 23.10 -21.10
C HIS A 954 19.40 21.93 -21.51
N SER A 955 20.03 21.24 -20.56
CA SER A 955 20.85 20.05 -20.84
C SER A 955 20.01 18.86 -21.34
N LEU A 956 18.71 18.83 -21.04
CA LEU A 956 17.76 17.87 -21.62
C LEU A 956 17.17 18.31 -22.99
N GLY A 957 17.65 19.42 -23.56
CA GLY A 957 17.25 19.89 -24.89
C GLY A 957 15.83 20.47 -24.98
N LEU A 958 15.18 20.75 -23.84
CA LEU A 958 13.79 21.21 -23.74
C LEU A 958 13.62 22.71 -24.02
N VAL A 959 14.73 23.45 -24.13
CA VAL A 959 14.80 24.89 -24.36
C VAL A 959 15.83 25.13 -25.46
N ALA A 960 15.40 25.59 -26.62
CA ALA A 960 16.32 25.95 -27.71
C ALA A 960 17.09 27.24 -27.39
N GLU A 961 18.24 27.43 -28.03
CA GLU A 961 19.00 28.69 -27.92
C GLU A 961 18.18 29.90 -28.42
N GLY A 962 18.11 30.95 -27.60
CA GLY A 962 17.43 32.22 -27.93
C GLY A 962 16.41 32.67 -26.88
N THR A 963 15.76 33.82 -27.12
CA THR A 963 14.70 34.36 -26.27
C THR A 963 13.40 33.53 -26.38
N PRO A 964 12.88 32.92 -25.30
CA PRO A 964 11.70 32.02 -25.40
C PRO A 964 10.31 32.74 -25.61
N SER A 965 9.18 32.01 -25.82
CA SER A 965 7.77 32.51 -25.71
C SER A 965 6.80 31.84 -24.64
N LYS A 966 6.45 32.60 -23.57
CA LYS A 966 5.64 32.41 -22.30
C LYS A 966 5.62 31.12 -21.43
N GLY A 967 6.23 31.12 -20.22
CA GLY A 967 6.25 30.03 -19.20
C GLY A 967 7.64 29.46 -18.80
N LEU A 968 7.73 28.33 -18.08
CA LEU A 968 9.04 27.76 -17.63
C LEU A 968 9.95 27.28 -18.79
N HIS A 969 9.37 26.67 -19.82
CA HIS A 969 10.06 26.34 -21.08
C HIS A 969 9.38 27.12 -22.19
N GLY A 970 9.47 28.42 -21.96
CA GLY A 970 8.36 29.32 -22.13
C GLY A 970 8.86 30.73 -22.31
N ASP A 971 8.99 31.64 -21.35
CA ASP A 971 9.07 33.08 -21.64
C ASP A 971 10.44 33.66 -21.94
N SER A 972 10.42 34.74 -22.70
CA SER A 972 11.47 35.77 -22.86
C SER A 972 11.79 36.51 -21.55
N SER A 973 11.74 35.80 -20.42
CA SER A 973 11.74 36.32 -19.06
C SER A 973 12.89 35.77 -18.22
N LEU A 974 13.78 34.94 -18.80
CA LEU A 974 14.99 34.44 -18.14
C LEU A 974 16.29 34.90 -18.83
N HIS A 975 16.25 35.24 -20.12
CA HIS A 975 17.39 35.84 -20.82
C HIS A 975 16.97 37.06 -21.63
N ASN A 976 17.16 38.25 -21.06
CA ASN A 976 17.26 39.48 -21.85
C ASN A 976 18.47 40.26 -21.34
N MET A 977 19.50 40.44 -22.18
CA MET A 977 20.76 41.11 -21.83
C MET A 977 20.62 42.63 -21.58
N SER A 978 19.39 43.13 -21.44
CA SER A 978 19.02 44.52 -21.18
C SER A 978 17.61 44.63 -20.58
N ALA A 979 17.26 43.79 -19.59
CA ALA A 979 15.95 43.85 -18.95
C ALA A 979 15.79 45.16 -18.14
N GLY A 980 14.89 46.04 -18.59
CA GLY A 980 14.52 47.25 -17.85
C GLY A 980 13.55 46.94 -16.70
N LEU A 981 13.43 47.88 -15.76
CA LEU A 981 12.60 47.75 -14.53
C LEU A 981 11.11 47.39 -14.78
N LYS A 982 10.61 47.51 -16.02
CA LYS A 982 9.23 47.18 -16.40
C LYS A 982 9.03 45.75 -16.90
N ASP A 983 10.05 45.13 -17.50
CA ASP A 983 9.87 43.81 -18.15
C ASP A 983 9.84 42.68 -17.12
N ILE A 984 10.55 42.86 -16.00
CA ILE A 984 10.58 41.91 -14.87
C ILE A 984 9.34 42.07 -13.94
N MET A 985 8.45 43.03 -14.23
CA MET A 985 7.11 43.11 -13.60
C MET A 985 6.04 42.32 -14.38
N SER A 986 6.44 41.49 -15.34
CA SER A 986 5.59 40.42 -15.88
C SER A 986 5.18 39.48 -14.73
N ALA A 987 3.87 39.26 -14.55
CA ALA A 987 3.27 38.53 -13.42
C ALA A 987 3.52 37.01 -13.41
N VAL A 988 4.63 36.56 -13.98
CA VAL A 988 4.93 35.15 -14.30
C VAL A 988 6.21 34.65 -13.61
N ILE A 989 7.21 35.50 -13.35
CA ILE A 989 8.50 35.10 -12.73
C ILE A 989 8.99 36.12 -11.69
N SER A 990 8.16 36.45 -10.69
CA SER A 990 8.63 37.07 -9.45
C SER A 990 8.93 35.99 -8.40
N TYR A 991 9.66 36.34 -7.33
CA TYR A 991 9.81 35.46 -6.17
C TYR A 991 8.44 35.01 -5.62
N GLU A 992 7.48 35.95 -5.55
CA GLU A 992 6.10 35.67 -5.18
C GLU A 992 5.43 34.66 -6.13
N SER A 993 5.64 34.78 -7.45
CA SER A 993 5.13 33.79 -8.41
C SER A 993 5.70 32.39 -8.13
N LEU A 994 7.02 32.29 -7.92
CA LEU A 994 7.75 31.02 -7.75
C LEU A 994 7.35 30.26 -6.48
N VAL A 995 6.95 30.95 -5.41
CA VAL A 995 6.43 30.30 -4.18
C VAL A 995 4.91 30.11 -4.19
N SER A 996 4.14 30.89 -4.96
CA SER A 996 2.67 30.87 -4.93
C SER A 996 2.00 30.00 -6.01
N TYR A 997 2.71 29.69 -7.10
CA TYR A 997 2.18 28.89 -8.22
C TYR A 997 2.91 27.57 -8.37
N GLU A 998 2.19 26.53 -8.80
CA GLU A 998 2.79 25.22 -9.06
C GLU A 998 3.43 25.19 -10.47
N PHE A 999 4.75 25.35 -10.53
CA PHE A 999 5.51 25.26 -11.78
C PHE A 999 5.60 23.82 -12.29
N LYS A 1000 5.28 23.62 -13.59
CA LYS A 1000 5.31 22.32 -14.29
C LYS A 1000 5.82 22.49 -15.71
N PHE A 1001 6.39 21.43 -16.28
CA PHE A 1001 6.61 21.35 -17.73
C PHE A 1001 5.28 21.44 -18.49
N ARG A 1002 5.31 22.12 -19.64
CA ARG A 1002 4.23 22.03 -20.65
C ARG A 1002 4.03 20.58 -21.04
N ALA A 1003 2.79 20.19 -21.37
CA ALA A 1003 2.44 18.81 -21.74
C ALA A 1003 3.40 18.24 -22.79
N LEU A 1004 3.65 18.96 -23.90
CA LEU A 1004 4.57 18.54 -24.96
C LEU A 1004 6.00 18.25 -24.46
N ASN A 1005 6.60 19.14 -23.67
CA ASN A 1005 7.95 18.94 -23.14
C ASN A 1005 7.99 17.78 -22.14
N ARG A 1006 6.91 17.57 -21.41
CA ARG A 1006 6.76 16.45 -20.48
C ARG A 1006 6.63 15.13 -21.23
N SER A 1007 5.81 15.07 -22.28
CA SER A 1007 5.66 13.90 -23.16
C SER A 1007 6.98 13.55 -23.89
N TYR A 1008 7.76 14.55 -24.30
CA TYR A 1008 9.13 14.35 -24.81
C TYR A 1008 10.03 13.61 -23.80
N LEU A 1009 9.94 13.97 -22.52
CA LEU A 1009 10.69 13.36 -21.42
C LEU A 1009 10.16 12.00 -20.96
N GLN A 1010 8.83 11.79 -21.00
CA GLN A 1010 8.14 10.61 -20.50
C GLN A 1010 8.11 9.47 -21.54
N GLU A 1011 7.76 9.81 -22.78
CA GLU A 1011 7.30 8.85 -23.80
C GLU A 1011 8.14 8.89 -25.08
N ARG A 1012 9.30 9.55 -24.99
CA ARG A 1012 10.40 9.48 -25.94
C ARG A 1012 10.04 9.88 -27.37
N THR A 1013 9.51 11.10 -27.58
CA THR A 1013 9.21 11.62 -28.93
C THR A 1013 10.23 12.62 -29.48
N LEU A 1014 10.60 12.51 -30.77
CA LEU A 1014 11.24 13.61 -31.52
C LEU A 1014 10.24 14.27 -32.47
N VAL A 1015 10.29 15.59 -32.58
CA VAL A 1015 9.73 16.39 -33.69
C VAL A 1015 10.92 17.02 -34.42
N LYS A 1016 11.00 16.85 -35.75
CA LYS A 1016 12.05 17.46 -36.59
C LYS A 1016 11.78 18.93 -36.93
#